data_AF-A0AAX3X4J5-F1
#
_entry.id   AF-A0AAX3X4J5-F1
#
_cell.length_a   1.000
_cell.length_b   1.000
_cell.length_c   1.000
_cell.angle_alpha   90.00
_cell.angle_beta   90.00
_cell.angle_gamma   90.00
#
_symmetry.space_group_name_H-M   'P 1'
#
loop_
_entity.id
_entity.type
_entity.pdbx_description
1 polymer ?
#
loop_
_entity_poly.entity_id
_entity_poly.type
_entity_poly.pdbx_seq_one_letter_code
_entity_poly.pdbx_strand_id
1 'polypeptide(L)'
;MRGTIEYFNHEKAYGFILGENMENYFFHISNFNEYMKKEDIITRTEVEFEQIETSKGLNAKSIILLRDFKSLHLEKKLTKGKKSDLNYKGNEEEVKISKKFEEFLGITFSREEKFKKTTYYFNFIQPSQMYRESFNMFNEVLMLFSPFNMYDERAMDYVDKLFMDYKNRLDPVVIILISKDPNIKEIIKTNNASNKDTRIVVPFSYNEILNSNFDEKIYQGRLREFFYQRDLFAMESPLKSDNYFYGRTNLVHNFFDKYSIGEQTGLFGLRKTGKTSVLYAIERLVNTRKGMSIFIDCQDTAVFQLRWYELLEYIAKLIDEKYAINLLGSDEEYYNEKNASRKFTRYLKDVYKIFNKRILIIFDEIEHITFDLSRNSYWSSGEDYLSFWQTLRSIIQSEPELCSYILAGVNPKIIEQVSVNDFDNPIFNNISVRYLNLFSLEDTKSMVHEIGSYMGLLFEEKVFYKLHENYGGHPFLIRNVCSMLNTHFKERPYTISSRDYDDLKDEIDAKLISYIRSILFVLEKWYQIEFEILKDIALDNTENYQEKIKGNELSIIHLIGYGVITQSAMKKYYIEIDAIKNYMKSNYYNDYIPREQEEYQEIISSRRNRVEKELKMLVKQILTFKYGRNKINDIIEKHNRGTSIETILSRRTSGDIFDGLYFSELKNVVIGEFNLFKNNLSIEKDLFIAAANNINKFRFVDAHAGTISKEEYNKLHLYFSELETALELNELNRI
;
A
#
# COMPACT_ATOMS: atom_id res chain seq x y z
N MET A 1 -26.63 -31.29 -20.18
CA MET A 1 -26.15 -32.04 -21.36
C MET A 1 -24.98 -31.31 -21.96
N ARG A 2 -24.05 -32.03 -22.57
CA ARG A 2 -22.92 -31.42 -23.28
C ARG A 2 -23.11 -31.51 -24.79
N GLY A 3 -22.46 -30.60 -25.49
CA GLY A 3 -22.49 -30.55 -26.93
C GLY A 3 -21.53 -29.53 -27.48
N THR A 4 -21.55 -29.37 -28.80
CA THR A 4 -20.67 -28.44 -29.49
C THR A 4 -21.51 -27.51 -30.37
N ILE A 5 -21.25 -26.21 -30.32
CA ILE A 5 -21.94 -25.23 -31.19
C ILE A 5 -21.60 -25.53 -32.65
N GLU A 6 -22.53 -26.09 -33.41
CA GLU A 6 -22.30 -26.47 -34.81
C GLU A 6 -22.41 -25.25 -35.74
N TYR A 7 -23.36 -24.35 -35.43
CA TYR A 7 -23.67 -23.19 -36.25
C TYR A 7 -24.14 -22.01 -35.41
N PHE A 8 -23.79 -20.78 -35.81
CA PHE A 8 -24.35 -19.55 -35.27
C PHE A 8 -24.52 -18.48 -36.35
N ASN A 9 -25.67 -17.81 -36.34
CA ASN A 9 -25.99 -16.70 -37.22
C ASN A 9 -25.79 -15.37 -36.47
N HIS A 10 -24.71 -14.65 -36.79
CA HIS A 10 -24.35 -13.40 -36.10
C HIS A 10 -25.34 -12.24 -36.34
N GLU A 11 -26.05 -12.21 -37.48
CA GLU A 11 -27.06 -11.17 -37.74
C GLU A 11 -28.30 -11.38 -36.86
N LYS A 12 -28.83 -12.61 -36.90
CA LYS A 12 -30.10 -12.99 -36.26
C LYS A 12 -29.95 -13.55 -34.84
N ALA A 13 -28.73 -13.70 -34.34
CA ALA A 13 -28.37 -14.06 -32.97
C ALA A 13 -28.88 -15.43 -32.47
N TYR A 14 -28.99 -16.41 -33.36
CA TYR A 14 -29.37 -17.78 -33.01
C TYR A 14 -28.39 -18.80 -33.59
N GLY A 15 -28.36 -20.00 -33.02
CA GLY A 15 -27.50 -21.09 -33.47
C GLY A 15 -28.04 -22.47 -33.13
N PHE A 16 -27.22 -23.48 -33.43
CA PHE A 16 -27.49 -24.88 -33.13
C PHE A 16 -26.31 -25.51 -32.39
N ILE A 17 -26.62 -26.32 -31.38
CA ILE A 17 -25.66 -27.15 -30.64
C ILE A 17 -25.90 -28.59 -31.05
N LEU A 18 -24.86 -29.28 -31.50
CA LEU A 18 -24.87 -30.72 -31.68
C LEU A 18 -24.61 -31.37 -30.31
N GLY A 19 -25.63 -32.00 -29.74
CA GLY A 19 -25.52 -32.70 -28.47
C GLY A 19 -24.74 -34.01 -28.58
N GLU A 20 -24.26 -34.53 -27.45
CA GLU A 20 -23.59 -35.83 -27.38
C GLU A 20 -24.46 -37.01 -27.86
N ASN A 21 -25.79 -36.84 -27.88
CA ASN A 21 -26.75 -37.78 -28.46
C ASN A 21 -26.89 -37.66 -29.99
N MET A 22 -26.05 -36.86 -30.65
CA MET A 22 -26.08 -36.59 -32.09
C MET A 22 -27.34 -35.88 -32.59
N GLU A 23 -28.09 -35.22 -31.69
CA GLU A 23 -29.24 -34.38 -32.04
C GLU A 23 -28.88 -32.89 -32.03
N ASN A 24 -29.60 -32.10 -32.82
CA ASN A 24 -29.38 -30.66 -32.94
C ASN A 24 -30.37 -29.86 -32.09
N TYR A 25 -29.81 -28.99 -31.24
CA TYR A 25 -30.54 -28.16 -30.29
C TYR A 25 -30.46 -26.70 -30.70
N PHE A 26 -31.61 -26.09 -30.93
CA PHE A 26 -31.70 -24.66 -31.23
C PHE A 26 -31.40 -23.81 -29.99
N PHE A 27 -30.67 -22.71 -30.14
CA PHE A 27 -30.55 -21.69 -29.11
C PHE A 27 -30.57 -20.27 -29.70
N HIS A 28 -31.04 -19.32 -28.91
CA HIS A 28 -30.83 -17.89 -29.11
C HIS A 28 -29.74 -17.39 -28.16
N ILE A 29 -29.02 -16.31 -28.51
CA ILE A 29 -27.93 -15.78 -27.67
C ILE A 29 -28.37 -15.44 -26.24
N SER A 30 -29.65 -15.10 -26.05
CA SER A 30 -30.22 -14.84 -24.72
C SER A 30 -30.43 -16.09 -23.88
N ASN A 31 -30.05 -17.27 -24.37
CA ASN A 31 -30.16 -18.53 -23.65
C ASN A 31 -28.87 -18.92 -22.91
N PHE A 32 -27.82 -18.09 -22.98
CA PHE A 32 -26.63 -18.21 -22.14
C PHE A 32 -26.90 -17.64 -20.75
N ASN A 33 -26.29 -18.26 -19.72
CA ASN A 33 -26.40 -17.80 -18.33
C ASN A 33 -25.65 -16.49 -18.09
N GLU A 34 -24.54 -16.30 -18.79
CA GLU A 34 -23.77 -15.06 -18.76
C GLU A 34 -24.12 -14.18 -19.98
N TYR A 35 -23.94 -12.87 -19.83
CA TYR A 35 -24.12 -11.95 -20.95
C TYR A 35 -23.04 -12.20 -22.02
N MET A 36 -23.46 -12.68 -23.19
CA MET A 36 -22.58 -12.95 -24.34
C MET A 36 -22.83 -11.93 -25.45
N LYS A 37 -21.76 -11.37 -26.06
CA LYS A 37 -21.91 -10.61 -27.31
C LYS A 37 -22.01 -11.57 -28.48
N LYS A 38 -22.67 -11.12 -29.56
CA LYS A 38 -22.84 -11.96 -30.77
C LYS A 38 -21.51 -12.35 -31.40
N GLU A 39 -20.48 -11.52 -31.28
CA GLU A 39 -19.13 -11.78 -31.77
C GLU A 39 -18.42 -12.89 -30.99
N ASP A 40 -18.87 -13.18 -29.77
CA ASP A 40 -18.20 -14.11 -28.85
C ASP A 40 -18.65 -15.57 -29.05
N ILE A 41 -19.70 -15.80 -29.85
CA ILE A 41 -20.22 -17.15 -30.13
C ILE A 41 -19.47 -17.75 -31.33
N ILE A 42 -18.57 -18.69 -31.04
CA ILE A 42 -17.72 -19.35 -32.03
C ILE A 42 -18.23 -20.79 -32.27
N THR A 43 -18.31 -21.21 -33.53
CA THR A 43 -18.61 -22.61 -33.87
C THR A 43 -17.49 -23.54 -33.41
N ARG A 44 -17.82 -24.81 -33.13
CA ARG A 44 -16.96 -25.82 -32.51
C ARG A 44 -16.63 -25.61 -31.03
N THR A 45 -17.30 -24.66 -30.36
CA THR A 45 -17.11 -24.46 -28.92
C THR A 45 -17.92 -25.47 -28.12
N GLU A 46 -17.27 -26.09 -27.13
CA GLU A 46 -17.91 -27.02 -26.19
C GLU A 46 -18.75 -26.24 -25.17
N VAL A 47 -19.99 -26.72 -24.96
CA VAL A 47 -20.97 -26.11 -24.08
C VAL A 47 -21.64 -27.16 -23.21
N GLU A 48 -22.07 -26.72 -22.03
CA GLU A 48 -23.03 -27.43 -21.20
C GLU A 48 -24.35 -26.65 -21.18
N PHE A 49 -25.48 -27.35 -21.32
CA PHE A 49 -26.79 -26.74 -21.44
C PHE A 49 -27.92 -27.64 -20.90
N GLU A 50 -29.06 -27.03 -20.62
CA GLU A 50 -30.31 -27.71 -20.27
C GLU A 50 -31.14 -27.95 -21.53
N GLN A 51 -31.53 -29.20 -21.77
CA GLN A 51 -32.42 -29.57 -22.87
C GLN A 51 -33.88 -29.21 -22.54
N ILE A 52 -34.57 -28.57 -23.49
CA ILE A 52 -36.01 -28.29 -23.42
C ILE A 52 -36.67 -28.67 -24.72
N GLU A 53 -37.73 -29.47 -24.65
CA GLU A 53 -38.56 -29.80 -25.80
C GLU A 53 -39.70 -28.79 -25.95
N THR A 54 -39.89 -28.28 -27.17
CA THR A 54 -40.96 -27.32 -27.48
C THR A 54 -41.74 -27.78 -28.71
N SER A 55 -42.89 -27.16 -28.99
CA SER A 55 -43.68 -27.41 -30.21
C SER A 55 -42.92 -27.13 -31.52
N LYS A 56 -41.74 -26.50 -31.45
CA LYS A 56 -40.85 -26.22 -32.59
C LYS A 56 -39.58 -27.08 -32.60
N GLY A 57 -39.45 -28.06 -31.70
CA GLY A 57 -38.32 -28.99 -31.60
C GLY A 57 -37.46 -28.79 -30.34
N LEU A 58 -36.27 -29.42 -30.36
CA LEU A 58 -35.31 -29.44 -29.27
C LEU A 58 -34.57 -28.11 -29.14
N ASN A 59 -34.55 -27.56 -27.93
CA ASN A 59 -33.91 -26.29 -27.61
C ASN A 59 -32.89 -26.46 -26.48
N ALA A 60 -31.87 -25.61 -26.48
CA ALA A 60 -30.89 -25.48 -25.41
C ALA A 60 -31.13 -24.18 -24.61
N LYS A 61 -31.19 -24.29 -23.29
CA LYS A 61 -31.23 -23.15 -22.36
C LYS A 61 -30.16 -23.26 -21.29
N SER A 62 -29.98 -22.16 -20.55
CA SER A 62 -29.03 -22.07 -19.43
C SER A 62 -27.62 -22.47 -19.86
N ILE A 63 -27.19 -22.00 -21.03
CA ILE A 63 -25.97 -22.46 -21.71
C ILE A 63 -24.75 -21.87 -21.01
N ILE A 64 -23.77 -22.73 -20.74
CA ILE A 64 -22.47 -22.42 -20.13
C ILE A 64 -21.38 -22.85 -21.11
N LEU A 65 -20.43 -21.96 -21.40
CA LEU A 65 -19.25 -22.30 -22.20
C LEU A 65 -18.27 -23.10 -21.35
N LEU A 66 -17.86 -24.27 -21.83
CA LEU A 66 -16.88 -25.12 -21.13
C LEU A 66 -15.43 -24.73 -21.43
N ARG A 67 -15.19 -23.88 -22.44
CA ARG A 67 -13.87 -23.31 -22.78
C ARG A 67 -13.96 -21.79 -22.85
N ASP A 68 -13.03 -21.09 -22.19
CA ASP A 68 -12.98 -19.62 -22.13
C ASP A 68 -12.63 -19.01 -23.51
N PHE A 69 -13.31 -17.94 -23.89
CA PHE A 69 -13.10 -17.17 -25.12
C PHE A 69 -11.64 -16.77 -25.35
N LYS A 70 -10.89 -16.47 -24.27
CA LYS A 70 -9.44 -16.24 -24.34
C LYS A 70 -8.70 -17.44 -24.95
N SER A 71 -8.99 -18.65 -24.51
CA SER A 71 -8.31 -19.87 -24.98
C SER A 71 -8.52 -20.14 -26.49
N LEU A 72 -9.73 -19.92 -27.01
CA LEU A 72 -10.06 -20.05 -28.44
C LEU A 72 -9.39 -18.98 -29.33
N HIS A 73 -9.28 -17.74 -28.84
CA HIS A 73 -8.57 -16.68 -29.57
C HIS A 73 -7.04 -16.89 -29.55
N LEU A 74 -6.52 -17.56 -28.51
CA LEU A 74 -5.11 -17.87 -28.32
C LEU A 74 -4.62 -19.02 -29.22
N GLU A 75 -5.46 -19.98 -29.57
CA GLU A 75 -5.12 -21.07 -30.51
C GLU A 75 -4.75 -20.56 -31.91
N LYS A 76 -5.19 -19.35 -32.29
CA LYS A 76 -4.83 -18.71 -33.57
C LYS A 76 -3.48 -17.97 -33.55
N LYS A 77 -2.83 -17.84 -32.39
CA LYS A 77 -1.54 -17.12 -32.30
C LYS A 77 -0.39 -18.06 -32.65
N LEU A 78 0.58 -17.55 -33.41
CA LEU A 78 1.84 -18.25 -33.68
C LEU A 78 2.60 -18.41 -32.36
N THR A 79 2.59 -19.60 -31.78
CA THR A 79 3.26 -19.92 -30.51
C THR A 79 4.56 -20.71 -30.70
N LYS A 80 4.83 -21.17 -31.93
CA LYS A 80 6.07 -21.82 -32.37
C LYS A 80 6.33 -21.48 -33.83
N GLY A 81 7.60 -21.31 -34.21
CA GLY A 81 8.01 -20.93 -35.55
C GLY A 81 7.96 -19.43 -35.79
N LYS A 82 7.85 -19.04 -37.06
CA LYS A 82 7.99 -17.66 -37.50
C LYS A 82 6.78 -17.21 -38.32
N LYS A 83 6.39 -15.94 -38.18
CA LYS A 83 5.32 -15.36 -38.99
C LYS A 83 5.71 -15.37 -40.47
N SER A 84 4.78 -15.79 -41.35
CA SER A 84 5.01 -16.07 -42.79
C SER A 84 5.85 -15.03 -43.52
N ASP A 85 5.60 -13.74 -43.30
CA ASP A 85 6.24 -12.64 -44.02
C ASP A 85 7.36 -11.94 -43.24
N LEU A 86 7.77 -12.53 -42.11
CA LEU A 86 8.79 -11.94 -41.28
C LEU A 86 10.17 -12.20 -41.89
N ASN A 87 11.10 -11.24 -41.81
CA ASN A 87 12.51 -11.44 -42.09
C ASN A 87 13.32 -11.09 -40.84
N TYR A 88 14.18 -11.99 -40.40
CA TYR A 88 15.03 -11.73 -39.23
C TYR A 88 16.01 -10.62 -39.55
N LYS A 89 16.09 -9.66 -38.65
CA LYS A 89 17.08 -8.57 -38.67
C LYS A 89 18.27 -8.93 -37.80
N GLY A 90 19.40 -8.30 -38.08
CA GLY A 90 20.67 -8.58 -37.41
C GLY A 90 21.71 -9.24 -38.31
N ASN A 91 22.88 -9.48 -37.72
CA ASN A 91 23.99 -10.21 -38.32
C ASN A 91 23.70 -11.73 -38.40
N GLU A 92 24.62 -12.49 -39.01
CA GLU A 92 24.44 -13.93 -39.19
C GLU A 92 24.24 -14.71 -37.88
N GLU A 93 24.90 -14.30 -36.79
CA GLU A 93 24.77 -14.93 -35.48
C GLU A 93 23.40 -14.64 -34.85
N GLU A 94 22.95 -13.39 -34.89
CA GLU A 94 21.63 -12.95 -34.38
C GLU A 94 20.48 -13.65 -35.12
N VAL A 95 20.63 -13.86 -36.44
CA VAL A 95 19.67 -14.63 -37.24
C VAL A 95 19.69 -16.10 -36.83
N LYS A 96 20.86 -16.72 -36.61
CA LYS A 96 20.97 -18.11 -36.12
C LYS A 96 20.35 -18.28 -34.74
N ILE A 97 20.59 -17.34 -33.84
CA ILE A 97 19.99 -17.30 -32.51
C ILE A 97 18.46 -17.20 -32.62
N SER A 98 17.96 -16.29 -33.45
CA SER A 98 16.51 -16.13 -33.67
C SER A 98 15.86 -17.44 -34.14
N LYS A 99 16.52 -18.17 -35.06
CA LYS A 99 16.04 -19.48 -35.53
C LYS A 99 15.99 -20.52 -34.41
N LYS A 100 16.98 -20.56 -33.51
CA LYS A 100 16.94 -21.50 -32.37
C LYS A 100 15.75 -21.24 -31.44
N PHE A 101 15.42 -19.97 -31.16
CA PHE A 101 14.23 -19.66 -30.37
C PHE A 101 12.92 -19.98 -31.11
N GLU A 102 12.89 -19.89 -32.45
CA GLU A 102 11.73 -20.25 -33.27
C GLU A 102 11.33 -21.73 -33.13
N GLU A 103 12.27 -22.60 -32.75
CA GLU A 103 12.03 -24.04 -32.58
C GLU A 103 11.07 -24.34 -31.43
N PHE A 104 10.90 -23.45 -30.46
CA PHE A 104 10.00 -23.67 -29.32
C PHE A 104 9.16 -22.44 -28.93
N LEU A 105 9.35 -21.29 -29.59
CA LEU A 105 8.57 -20.08 -29.38
C LEU A 105 8.13 -19.46 -30.72
N GLY A 106 7.06 -18.67 -30.70
CA GLY A 106 6.59 -17.96 -31.88
C GLY A 106 7.30 -16.62 -32.05
N ILE A 107 7.94 -16.35 -33.19
CA ILE A 107 8.52 -15.02 -33.47
C ILE A 107 7.61 -14.26 -34.44
N THR A 108 7.04 -13.17 -33.93
CA THR A 108 5.99 -12.40 -34.61
C THR A 108 6.48 -11.04 -35.11
N PHE A 109 7.64 -10.58 -34.64
CA PHE A 109 8.25 -9.31 -35.00
C PHE A 109 9.77 -9.40 -34.99
N SER A 110 10.40 -8.64 -35.87
CA SER A 110 11.86 -8.49 -35.97
C SER A 110 12.16 -7.15 -36.63
N ARG A 111 12.95 -6.31 -35.96
CA ARG A 111 13.28 -4.95 -36.43
C ARG A 111 14.73 -4.61 -36.16
N GLU A 112 15.20 -3.70 -36.99
CA GLU A 112 16.44 -2.95 -36.82
C GLU A 112 16.04 -1.50 -36.61
N GLU A 113 16.63 -0.86 -35.61
CA GLU A 113 16.39 0.55 -35.36
C GLU A 113 17.63 1.22 -34.79
N LYS A 114 17.83 2.48 -35.19
CA LYS A 114 18.90 3.31 -34.64
C LYS A 114 18.39 4.13 -33.47
N PHE A 115 19.07 4.03 -32.33
CA PHE A 115 18.81 4.85 -31.15
C PHE A 115 20.10 5.53 -30.70
N LYS A 116 20.05 6.85 -30.57
CA LYS A 116 21.26 7.69 -30.40
C LYS A 116 22.27 7.38 -31.52
N LYS A 117 23.47 6.88 -31.17
CA LYS A 117 24.54 6.56 -32.12
C LYS A 117 24.67 5.06 -32.42
N THR A 118 23.77 4.23 -31.88
CA THR A 118 23.90 2.76 -31.93
C THR A 118 22.72 2.15 -32.66
N THR A 119 22.98 1.10 -33.46
CA THR A 119 21.94 0.29 -34.10
C THR A 119 21.61 -0.89 -33.22
N TYR A 120 20.33 -1.12 -32.98
CA TYR A 120 19.81 -2.21 -32.18
C TYR A 120 18.96 -3.15 -33.05
N TYR A 121 19.03 -4.43 -32.74
CA TYR A 121 18.19 -5.47 -33.33
C TYR A 121 17.35 -6.10 -32.23
N PHE A 122 16.08 -6.35 -32.51
CA PHE A 122 15.18 -6.94 -31.54
C PHE A 122 14.05 -7.72 -32.21
N ASN A 123 13.52 -8.68 -31.46
CA ASN A 123 12.40 -9.52 -31.86
C ASN A 123 11.31 -9.51 -30.79
N PHE A 124 10.08 -9.77 -31.18
CA PHE A 124 8.99 -10.04 -30.23
C PHE A 124 8.63 -11.52 -30.29
N ILE A 125 8.55 -12.11 -29.10
CA ILE A 125 8.33 -13.53 -28.90
C ILE A 125 6.93 -13.72 -28.34
N GLN A 126 6.13 -14.53 -29.01
CA GLN A 126 4.83 -14.95 -28.53
C GLN A 126 4.95 -16.27 -27.75
N PRO A 127 4.77 -16.25 -26.42
CA PRO A 127 4.83 -17.46 -25.59
C PRO A 127 3.70 -18.45 -25.91
N SER A 128 4.03 -19.74 -25.81
CA SER A 128 3.07 -20.84 -25.84
C SER A 128 2.19 -20.89 -24.59
N GLN A 129 1.15 -21.71 -24.59
CA GLN A 129 0.26 -21.86 -23.44
C GLN A 129 1.00 -22.32 -22.17
N MET A 130 1.95 -23.24 -22.32
CA MET A 130 2.80 -23.68 -21.22
C MET A 130 3.54 -22.52 -20.54
N TYR A 131 4.14 -21.60 -21.32
CA TYR A 131 4.89 -20.46 -20.79
C TYR A 131 3.98 -19.40 -20.16
N ARG A 132 2.77 -19.21 -20.70
CA ARG A 132 1.75 -18.33 -20.09
C ARG A 132 1.37 -18.81 -18.71
N GLU A 133 1.07 -20.10 -18.58
CA GLU A 133 0.63 -20.70 -17.32
C GLU A 133 1.77 -20.78 -16.30
N SER A 134 2.99 -21.09 -16.73
CA SER A 134 4.14 -21.31 -15.82
C SER A 134 4.82 -20.01 -15.36
N PHE A 135 4.74 -18.94 -16.15
CA PHE A 135 5.51 -17.71 -15.94
C PHE A 135 4.68 -16.43 -16.11
N ASN A 136 3.35 -16.54 -16.27
CA ASN A 136 2.45 -15.40 -16.42
C ASN A 136 2.73 -14.51 -17.66
N MET A 137 3.44 -15.04 -18.68
CA MET A 137 3.80 -14.30 -19.90
C MET A 137 2.64 -14.29 -20.91
N PHE A 138 1.66 -13.40 -20.76
CA PHE A 138 0.47 -13.39 -21.64
C PHE A 138 0.64 -12.58 -22.93
N ASN A 139 1.45 -11.52 -22.87
CA ASN A 139 1.77 -10.66 -24.00
C ASN A 139 3.01 -11.14 -24.74
N GLU A 140 3.43 -10.42 -25.79
CA GLU A 140 4.68 -10.75 -26.47
C GLU A 140 5.89 -10.29 -25.65
N VAL A 141 6.91 -11.10 -25.52
CA VAL A 141 8.11 -10.78 -24.75
C VAL A 141 9.14 -10.12 -25.67
N LEU A 142 9.77 -9.03 -25.21
CA LEU A 142 10.87 -8.39 -25.92
C LEU A 142 12.12 -9.28 -25.85
N MET A 143 12.69 -9.61 -27.00
CA MET A 143 14.04 -10.18 -27.11
C MET A 143 14.97 -9.16 -27.76
N LEU A 144 15.88 -8.59 -26.96
CA LEU A 144 16.81 -7.55 -27.39
C LEU A 144 18.21 -8.14 -27.57
N PHE A 145 18.84 -7.87 -28.72
CA PHE A 145 20.26 -8.14 -28.94
C PHE A 145 21.06 -6.91 -28.50
N SER A 146 21.89 -7.07 -27.46
CA SER A 146 22.82 -6.04 -27.04
C SER A 146 23.88 -5.82 -28.14
N PRO A 147 24.06 -4.58 -28.62
CA PRO A 147 25.04 -4.29 -29.67
C PRO A 147 26.48 -4.22 -29.11
N PHE A 148 26.66 -4.32 -27.80
CA PHE A 148 27.95 -4.14 -27.13
C PHE A 148 28.65 -5.49 -26.89
N ASN A 149 29.99 -5.50 -27.00
CA ASN A 149 30.80 -6.70 -26.74
C ASN A 149 30.84 -7.05 -25.24
N MET A 150 30.86 -6.04 -24.37
CA MET A 150 30.65 -6.17 -22.93
C MET A 150 29.32 -5.51 -22.56
N TYR A 151 28.68 -5.97 -21.49
CA TYR A 151 27.42 -5.38 -21.04
C TYR A 151 27.56 -3.87 -20.78
N ASP A 152 26.53 -3.12 -21.19
CA ASP A 152 26.47 -1.68 -21.01
C ASP A 152 25.00 -1.26 -20.74
N GLU A 153 24.80 -0.45 -19.70
CA GLU A 153 23.46 -0.02 -19.25
C GLU A 153 22.68 0.76 -20.31
N ARG A 154 23.35 1.35 -21.30
CA ARG A 154 22.69 2.05 -22.43
C ARG A 154 21.74 1.15 -23.22
N ALA A 155 21.89 -0.17 -23.14
CA ALA A 155 20.91 -1.10 -23.70
C ALA A 155 19.55 -0.97 -23.00
N MET A 156 19.52 -0.69 -21.69
CA MET A 156 18.29 -0.52 -20.91
C MET A 156 17.57 0.80 -21.22
N ASP A 157 18.31 1.89 -21.51
CA ASP A 157 17.69 3.13 -22.06
C ASP A 157 16.83 2.83 -23.29
N TYR A 158 17.33 1.94 -24.16
CA TYR A 158 16.64 1.56 -25.39
C TYR A 158 15.46 0.63 -25.13
N VAL A 159 15.58 -0.28 -24.15
CA VAL A 159 14.45 -1.05 -23.62
C VAL A 159 13.33 -0.10 -23.20
N ASP A 160 13.60 0.91 -22.37
CA ASP A 160 12.57 1.84 -21.91
C ASP A 160 11.83 2.52 -23.07
N LYS A 161 12.58 2.96 -24.07
CA LYS A 161 12.02 3.54 -25.29
C LYS A 161 11.12 2.54 -26.05
N LEU A 162 11.55 1.29 -26.24
CA LEU A 162 10.74 0.25 -26.88
C LEU A 162 9.45 -0.04 -26.12
N PHE A 163 9.51 -0.06 -24.79
CA PHE A 163 8.35 -0.27 -23.94
C PHE A 163 7.35 0.89 -24.00
N MET A 164 7.82 2.12 -24.22
CA MET A 164 6.94 3.25 -24.52
C MET A 164 6.28 3.09 -25.91
N ASP A 165 7.06 2.75 -26.93
CA ASP A 165 6.59 2.63 -28.32
C ASP A 165 5.61 1.44 -28.52
N TYR A 166 5.81 0.34 -27.79
CA TYR A 166 5.09 -0.93 -27.97
C TYR A 166 4.31 -1.38 -26.71
N LYS A 167 3.92 -0.44 -25.86
CA LYS A 167 3.27 -0.67 -24.56
C LYS A 167 2.08 -1.66 -24.58
N ASN A 168 1.25 -1.61 -25.61
CA ASN A 168 0.05 -2.46 -25.71
C ASN A 168 0.32 -3.86 -26.29
N ARG A 169 1.57 -4.13 -26.67
CA ARG A 169 1.98 -5.36 -27.35
C ARG A 169 2.95 -6.18 -26.51
N LEU A 170 3.88 -5.50 -25.85
CA LEU A 170 4.91 -6.14 -25.05
C LEU A 170 4.42 -6.54 -23.65
N ASP A 171 5.01 -7.60 -23.12
CA ASP A 171 4.88 -8.01 -21.73
C ASP A 171 5.62 -7.02 -20.84
N PRO A 172 4.92 -6.30 -19.95
CA PRO A 172 5.49 -5.19 -19.18
C PRO A 172 6.63 -5.58 -18.25
N VAL A 173 6.72 -6.86 -17.88
CA VAL A 173 7.56 -7.36 -16.79
C VAL A 173 8.78 -8.08 -17.35
N VAL A 174 8.66 -8.80 -18.47
CA VAL A 174 9.70 -9.75 -18.91
C VAL A 174 10.47 -9.25 -20.13
N ILE A 175 11.79 -9.36 -20.08
CA ILE A 175 12.68 -9.08 -21.20
C ILE A 175 13.71 -10.20 -21.33
N ILE A 176 13.96 -10.65 -22.55
CA ILE A 176 15.08 -11.52 -22.88
C ILE A 176 16.21 -10.65 -23.44
N LEU A 177 17.35 -10.63 -22.75
CA LEU A 177 18.53 -9.89 -23.17
C LEU A 177 19.60 -10.85 -23.69
N ILE A 178 20.01 -10.66 -24.94
CA ILE A 178 21.03 -11.50 -25.58
C ILE A 178 22.29 -10.66 -25.76
N SER A 179 23.40 -11.08 -25.15
CA SER A 179 24.65 -10.32 -25.13
C SER A 179 25.85 -11.13 -25.63
N LYS A 180 26.80 -10.44 -26.27
CA LYS A 180 28.11 -11.05 -26.62
C LYS A 180 29.00 -11.26 -25.39
N ASP A 181 28.67 -10.60 -24.29
CA ASP A 181 29.38 -10.75 -23.02
C ASP A 181 29.14 -12.15 -22.44
N PRO A 182 30.18 -13.00 -22.30
CA PRO A 182 30.02 -14.34 -21.75
C PRO A 182 29.57 -14.33 -20.27
N ASN A 183 29.83 -13.24 -19.56
CA ASN A 183 29.50 -13.09 -18.14
C ASN A 183 28.14 -12.43 -17.91
N ILE A 184 27.34 -12.17 -18.97
CA ILE A 184 26.05 -11.48 -18.86
C ILE A 184 25.12 -12.08 -17.80
N LYS A 185 25.16 -13.40 -17.63
CA LYS A 185 24.37 -14.10 -16.62
C LYS A 185 24.69 -13.60 -15.20
N GLU A 186 25.98 -13.56 -14.86
CA GLU A 186 26.44 -13.15 -13.53
C GLU A 186 26.32 -11.63 -13.34
N ILE A 187 26.61 -10.85 -14.39
CA ILE A 187 26.42 -9.38 -14.38
C ILE A 187 24.97 -9.02 -14.04
N ILE A 188 23.99 -9.62 -14.74
CA ILE A 188 22.59 -9.35 -14.48
C ILE A 188 22.16 -9.87 -13.10
N LYS A 189 22.68 -11.02 -12.63
CA LYS A 189 22.41 -11.48 -11.25
C LYS A 189 22.90 -10.48 -10.19
N THR A 190 24.13 -9.97 -10.34
CA THR A 190 24.69 -8.98 -9.40
C THR A 190 23.90 -7.67 -9.46
N ASN A 191 23.58 -7.18 -10.67
CA ASN A 191 22.81 -5.95 -10.84
C ASN A 191 21.36 -6.09 -10.37
N ASN A 192 20.75 -7.28 -10.51
CA ASN A 192 19.41 -7.56 -10.00
C ASN A 192 19.35 -7.55 -8.47
N ALA A 193 20.45 -7.85 -7.78
CA ALA A 193 20.53 -7.71 -6.33
C ALA A 193 20.58 -6.24 -5.87
N SER A 194 21.02 -5.32 -6.74
CA SER A 194 21.16 -3.89 -6.45
C SER A 194 20.05 -3.00 -7.04
N ASN A 195 19.33 -3.44 -8.08
CA ASN A 195 18.36 -2.62 -8.81
C ASN A 195 16.90 -2.80 -8.37
N LYS A 196 16.22 -1.68 -8.09
CA LYS A 196 14.79 -1.57 -7.77
C LYS A 196 13.85 -1.69 -8.99
N ASP A 197 14.38 -2.01 -10.17
CA ASP A 197 13.71 -1.82 -11.46
C ASP A 197 12.72 -2.96 -11.77
N THR A 198 11.44 -2.72 -12.02
CA THR A 198 10.33 -3.70 -11.99
C THR A 198 10.44 -4.92 -12.93
N ARG A 199 11.38 -4.92 -13.88
CA ARG A 199 11.42 -5.91 -14.96
C ARG A 199 12.34 -7.10 -14.67
N ILE A 200 11.89 -8.29 -15.01
CA ILE A 200 12.68 -9.52 -15.03
C ILE A 200 13.51 -9.54 -16.33
N VAL A 201 14.80 -9.26 -16.22
CA VAL A 201 15.76 -9.43 -17.32
C VAL A 201 16.27 -10.86 -17.30
N VAL A 202 16.00 -11.61 -18.37
CA VAL A 202 16.46 -12.98 -18.57
C VAL A 202 17.64 -12.96 -19.55
N PRO A 203 18.88 -13.08 -19.06
CA PRO A 203 20.06 -12.95 -19.89
C PRO A 203 20.43 -14.26 -20.57
N PHE A 204 20.93 -14.16 -21.79
CA PHE A 204 21.65 -15.23 -22.49
C PHE A 204 22.89 -14.68 -23.19
N SER A 205 23.95 -15.47 -23.25
CA SER A 205 25.11 -15.14 -24.10
C SER A 205 24.95 -15.72 -25.49
N TYR A 206 25.61 -15.12 -26.49
CA TYR A 206 25.65 -15.66 -27.85
C TYR A 206 26.24 -17.07 -27.86
N ASN A 207 27.36 -17.27 -27.15
CA ASN A 207 28.06 -18.54 -27.06
C ASN A 207 27.19 -19.65 -26.46
N GLU A 208 26.37 -19.31 -25.45
CA GLU A 208 25.43 -20.24 -24.83
C GLU A 208 24.38 -20.71 -25.82
N ILE A 209 23.73 -19.78 -26.53
CA ILE A 209 22.63 -20.12 -27.44
C ILE A 209 23.17 -20.84 -28.69
N LEU A 210 24.29 -20.40 -29.25
CA LEU A 210 24.84 -20.98 -30.47
C LEU A 210 25.38 -22.41 -30.27
N ASN A 211 25.69 -22.81 -29.04
CA ASN A 211 26.07 -24.19 -28.70
C ASN A 211 24.99 -25.20 -29.12
N SER A 212 25.38 -26.33 -29.72
CA SER A 212 24.47 -27.38 -30.19
C SER A 212 23.57 -27.96 -29.10
N ASN A 213 23.96 -27.87 -27.83
CA ASN A 213 23.20 -28.39 -26.70
C ASN A 213 22.10 -27.43 -26.20
N PHE A 214 22.02 -26.20 -26.72
CA PHE A 214 20.96 -25.27 -26.35
C PHE A 214 19.59 -25.79 -26.81
N ASP A 215 18.72 -26.08 -25.85
CA ASP A 215 17.39 -26.61 -26.07
C ASP A 215 16.34 -25.89 -25.21
N GLU A 216 15.08 -26.30 -25.39
CA GLU A 216 13.95 -25.75 -24.63
C GLU A 216 14.11 -25.95 -23.11
N LYS A 217 14.77 -27.03 -22.66
CA LYS A 217 14.99 -27.30 -21.23
C LYS A 217 15.96 -26.29 -20.61
N ILE A 218 17.03 -25.93 -21.31
CA ILE A 218 17.96 -24.89 -20.87
C ILE A 218 17.26 -23.53 -20.82
N TYR A 219 16.47 -23.21 -21.85
CA TYR A 219 15.66 -21.99 -21.86
C TYR A 219 14.72 -21.92 -20.65
N GLN A 220 13.94 -22.98 -20.40
CA GLN A 220 13.05 -23.08 -19.23
C GLN A 220 13.81 -23.01 -17.90
N GLY A 221 14.98 -23.66 -17.81
CA GLY A 221 15.85 -23.58 -16.65
C GLY A 221 16.30 -22.16 -16.36
N ARG A 222 16.67 -21.40 -17.40
CA ARG A 222 17.05 -19.99 -17.30
C ARG A 222 15.87 -19.11 -16.89
N LEU A 223 14.68 -19.34 -17.43
CA LEU A 223 13.48 -18.62 -16.99
C LEU A 223 13.22 -18.85 -15.49
N ARG A 224 13.19 -20.11 -15.03
CA ARG A 224 12.97 -20.42 -13.61
C ARG A 224 14.01 -19.75 -12.70
N GLU A 225 15.28 -19.77 -13.10
CA GLU A 225 16.36 -19.14 -12.35
C GLU A 225 16.14 -17.63 -12.14
N PHE A 226 15.69 -16.90 -13.17
CA PHE A 226 15.55 -15.44 -13.09
C PHE A 226 14.17 -14.97 -12.62
N PHE A 227 13.10 -15.74 -12.85
CA PHE A 227 11.76 -15.41 -12.37
C PHE A 227 11.62 -15.63 -10.86
N TYR A 228 12.19 -16.72 -10.33
CA TYR A 228 11.94 -17.15 -8.95
C TYR A 228 12.92 -16.59 -7.92
N GLN A 229 14.04 -16.00 -8.36
CA GLN A 229 14.98 -15.34 -7.46
C GLN A 229 14.48 -13.99 -6.97
N ARG A 230 13.52 -13.39 -7.68
CA ARG A 230 13.12 -12.01 -7.45
C ARG A 230 11.85 -11.92 -6.60
N ASP A 231 11.89 -11.11 -5.55
CA ASP A 231 10.69 -10.71 -4.84
C ASP A 231 10.05 -9.48 -5.52
N LEU A 232 9.02 -9.71 -6.31
CA LEU A 232 8.23 -8.66 -6.95
C LEU A 232 7.22 -8.03 -5.98
N PHE A 233 6.95 -8.62 -4.82
CA PHE A 233 6.12 -8.00 -3.79
C PHE A 233 6.87 -6.90 -3.04
N ALA A 234 8.18 -7.08 -2.80
CA ALA A 234 9.10 -6.20 -2.06
C ALA A 234 9.41 -4.85 -2.73
N MET A 235 8.37 -4.13 -3.16
CA MET A 235 8.48 -2.79 -3.73
C MET A 235 8.10 -1.74 -2.69
N GLU A 236 9.10 -0.98 -2.23
CA GLU A 236 8.90 0.09 -1.24
C GLU A 236 8.65 1.47 -1.86
N SER A 237 9.07 1.65 -3.13
CA SER A 237 8.96 2.91 -3.85
C SER A 237 7.63 3.03 -4.61
N PRO A 238 7.10 4.25 -4.82
CA PRO A 238 5.90 4.45 -5.62
C PRO A 238 6.03 3.89 -7.03
N LEU A 239 4.94 3.35 -7.58
CA LEU A 239 4.92 2.78 -8.91
C LEU A 239 5.04 3.87 -9.98
N LYS A 240 6.21 3.91 -10.63
CA LYS A 240 6.50 4.84 -11.75
C LYS A 240 6.01 4.33 -13.11
N SER A 241 5.62 3.06 -13.19
CA SER A 241 5.02 2.43 -14.36
C SER A 241 3.58 2.04 -14.09
N ASP A 242 2.79 1.85 -15.15
CA ASP A 242 1.44 1.27 -15.04
C ASP A 242 1.48 -0.23 -14.68
N ASN A 243 2.65 -0.85 -14.82
CA ASN A 243 2.90 -2.22 -14.39
C ASN A 243 2.62 -2.28 -12.89
N TYR A 244 1.67 -3.13 -12.48
CA TYR A 244 1.18 -3.26 -11.10
C TYR A 244 0.25 -2.13 -10.58
N PHE A 245 -0.35 -1.34 -11.47
CA PHE A 245 -1.35 -0.34 -11.11
C PHE A 245 -2.78 -0.93 -11.16
N TYR A 246 -3.32 -1.31 -9.99
CA TYR A 246 -4.61 -2.00 -9.86
C TYR A 246 -5.73 -1.08 -9.37
N GLY A 247 -6.98 -1.34 -9.79
CA GLY A 247 -8.21 -0.72 -9.26
C GLY A 247 -8.39 0.78 -9.49
N ARG A 248 -7.38 1.49 -9.99
CA ARG A 248 -7.28 2.96 -9.92
C ARG A 248 -7.40 3.68 -11.25
N THR A 249 -7.64 2.94 -12.34
CA THR A 249 -7.73 3.50 -13.70
C THR A 249 -8.84 4.54 -13.85
N ASN A 250 -10.02 4.26 -13.29
CA ASN A 250 -11.16 5.18 -13.34
C ASN A 250 -10.87 6.49 -12.58
N LEU A 251 -10.16 6.41 -11.46
CA LEU A 251 -9.74 7.58 -10.68
C LEU A 251 -8.79 8.47 -11.50
N VAL A 252 -7.78 7.88 -12.15
CA VAL A 252 -6.83 8.59 -13.01
C VAL A 252 -7.53 9.30 -14.16
N HIS A 253 -8.47 8.62 -14.83
CA HIS A 253 -9.27 9.24 -15.89
C HIS A 253 -10.13 10.39 -15.39
N ASN A 254 -10.79 10.24 -14.23
CA ASN A 254 -11.59 11.31 -13.64
C ASN A 254 -10.75 12.57 -13.36
N PHE A 255 -9.55 12.40 -12.79
CA PHE A 255 -8.64 13.51 -12.54
C PHE A 255 -8.17 14.17 -13.84
N PHE A 256 -7.89 13.38 -14.87
CA PHE A 256 -7.53 13.90 -16.18
C PHE A 256 -8.66 14.71 -16.83
N ASP A 257 -9.91 14.24 -16.72
CA ASP A 257 -11.08 14.96 -17.26
C ASP A 257 -11.27 16.31 -16.55
N LYS A 258 -11.11 16.33 -15.22
CA LYS A 258 -11.15 17.55 -14.40
C LYS A 258 -10.04 18.54 -14.76
N TYR A 259 -8.81 18.06 -14.91
CA TYR A 259 -7.69 18.84 -15.46
C TYR A 259 -8.03 19.43 -16.83
N SER A 260 -8.64 18.65 -17.72
CA SER A 260 -8.93 19.07 -19.09
C SER A 260 -9.90 20.26 -19.16
N ILE A 261 -10.82 20.38 -18.19
CA ILE A 261 -11.74 21.52 -18.07
C ILE A 261 -11.24 22.64 -17.14
N GLY A 262 -10.08 22.45 -16.48
CA GLY A 262 -9.43 23.48 -15.65
C GLY A 262 -9.90 23.48 -14.20
N GLU A 263 -10.50 22.39 -13.74
CA GLU A 263 -10.92 22.23 -12.35
C GLU A 263 -9.77 21.73 -11.46
N GLN A 264 -9.80 22.15 -10.20
CA GLN A 264 -8.81 21.77 -9.19
C GLN A 264 -9.29 20.50 -8.47
N THR A 265 -8.37 19.58 -8.19
CA THR A 265 -8.70 18.30 -7.57
C THR A 265 -7.81 17.98 -6.38
N GLY A 266 -8.34 17.19 -5.45
CA GLY A 266 -7.66 16.79 -4.22
C GLY A 266 -7.66 15.28 -4.07
N LEU A 267 -6.52 14.66 -3.83
CA LEU A 267 -6.34 13.24 -3.59
C LEU A 267 -5.85 12.99 -2.16
N PHE A 268 -6.75 12.58 -1.28
CA PHE A 268 -6.43 12.37 0.14
C PHE A 268 -6.51 10.91 0.54
N GLY A 269 -5.75 10.51 1.55
CA GLY A 269 -5.76 9.13 2.03
C GLY A 269 -4.54 8.80 2.87
N LEU A 270 -4.60 7.71 3.61
CA LEU A 270 -3.55 7.36 4.57
C LEU A 270 -2.17 7.15 3.93
N ARG A 271 -1.15 7.13 4.78
CA ARG A 271 0.23 6.88 4.36
C ARG A 271 0.33 5.50 3.72
N LYS A 272 1.19 5.36 2.70
CA LYS A 272 1.43 4.09 1.98
C LYS A 272 0.21 3.45 1.31
N THR A 273 -0.89 4.19 1.13
CA THR A 273 -2.03 3.78 0.28
C THR A 273 -1.71 3.88 -1.21
N GLY A 274 -0.68 4.62 -1.61
CA GLY A 274 -0.20 4.71 -3.01
C GLY A 274 -0.71 5.93 -3.79
N LYS A 275 -0.95 7.06 -3.09
CA LYS A 275 -1.29 8.36 -3.69
C LYS A 275 -0.27 8.79 -4.75
N THR A 276 1.01 8.84 -4.40
CA THR A 276 2.10 9.17 -5.33
C THR A 276 2.10 8.30 -6.60
N SER A 277 1.72 7.02 -6.50
CA SER A 277 1.61 6.14 -7.67
C SER A 277 0.46 6.55 -8.60
N VAL A 278 -0.67 7.00 -8.05
CA VAL A 278 -1.79 7.58 -8.81
C VAL A 278 -1.38 8.88 -9.48
N LEU A 279 -0.67 9.75 -8.77
CA LEU A 279 -0.19 11.02 -9.32
C LEU A 279 0.75 10.82 -10.51
N TYR A 280 1.69 9.87 -10.40
CA TYR A 280 2.54 9.50 -11.54
C TYR A 280 1.74 8.92 -12.71
N ALA A 281 0.68 8.15 -12.45
CA ALA A 281 -0.22 7.67 -13.51
C ALA A 281 -0.95 8.81 -14.21
N ILE A 282 -1.41 9.83 -13.47
CA ILE A 282 -2.02 11.04 -14.03
C ILE A 282 -1.00 11.80 -14.87
N GLU A 283 0.21 12.02 -14.37
CA GLU A 283 1.28 12.70 -15.12
C GLU A 283 1.61 11.99 -16.43
N ARG A 284 1.72 10.65 -16.41
CA ARG A 284 1.91 9.82 -17.61
C ARG A 284 0.77 10.00 -18.60
N LEU A 285 -0.48 10.01 -18.14
CA LEU A 285 -1.64 10.20 -18.99
C LEU A 285 -1.63 11.59 -19.64
N VAL A 286 -1.31 12.64 -18.88
CA VAL A 286 -1.15 14.01 -19.39
C VAL A 286 -0.07 14.05 -20.48
N ASN A 287 1.10 13.47 -20.22
CA ASN A 287 2.20 13.43 -21.20
C ASN A 287 1.81 12.64 -22.47
N THR A 288 1.12 11.51 -22.32
CA THR A 288 0.61 10.70 -23.44
C THR A 288 -0.35 11.49 -24.33
N ARG A 289 -1.14 12.39 -23.72
CA ARG A 289 -2.05 13.30 -24.41
C ARG A 289 -1.37 14.60 -24.87
N LYS A 290 -0.04 14.68 -24.81
CA LYS A 290 0.78 15.85 -25.17
C LYS A 290 0.39 17.11 -24.38
N GLY A 291 -0.01 16.93 -23.12
CA GLY A 291 -0.26 18.01 -22.17
C GLY A 291 1.00 18.43 -21.43
N MET A 292 0.87 19.44 -20.57
CA MET A 292 1.96 19.94 -19.74
C MET A 292 1.68 19.69 -18.25
N SER A 293 2.68 19.25 -17.51
CA SER A 293 2.57 18.93 -16.08
C SER A 293 3.89 19.19 -15.34
N ILE A 294 3.82 19.50 -14.05
CA ILE A 294 4.97 19.56 -13.14
C ILE A 294 4.60 18.86 -11.84
N PHE A 295 5.54 18.09 -11.31
CA PHE A 295 5.39 17.38 -10.04
C PHE A 295 6.25 18.06 -8.97
N ILE A 296 5.65 18.35 -7.83
CA ILE A 296 6.27 19.03 -6.68
C ILE A 296 6.09 18.12 -5.48
N ASP A 297 7.19 17.59 -4.96
CA ASP A 297 7.23 16.91 -3.68
C ASP A 297 7.39 17.95 -2.57
N CYS A 298 6.31 18.27 -1.86
CA CYS A 298 6.35 19.27 -0.80
C CYS A 298 7.19 18.83 0.40
N GLN A 299 7.49 17.53 0.54
CA GLN A 299 8.39 17.04 1.59
C GLN A 299 9.85 17.39 1.32
N ASP A 300 10.24 17.68 0.07
CA ASP A 300 11.62 18.03 -0.27
C ASP A 300 12.04 19.32 0.43
N THR A 301 13.21 19.28 1.06
CA THR A 301 13.88 20.45 1.65
C THR A 301 14.05 21.61 0.68
N ALA A 302 14.20 21.33 -0.63
CA ALA A 302 14.28 22.35 -1.66
C ALA A 302 12.92 23.05 -1.90
N VAL A 303 11.82 22.53 -1.36
CA VAL A 303 10.46 23.08 -1.50
C VAL A 303 9.99 23.71 -0.20
N PHE A 304 9.88 22.95 0.90
CA PHE A 304 9.24 23.48 2.12
C PHE A 304 10.05 24.54 2.87
N GLN A 305 11.35 24.70 2.54
CA GLN A 305 12.18 25.77 3.08
C GLN A 305 12.00 27.09 2.33
N LEU A 306 11.43 27.07 1.12
CA LEU A 306 11.22 28.25 0.30
C LEU A 306 10.11 29.14 0.88
N ARG A 307 10.27 30.44 0.70
CA ARG A 307 9.17 31.40 0.85
C ARG A 307 8.18 31.27 -0.30
N TRP A 308 6.95 31.76 -0.12
CA TRP A 308 5.90 31.63 -1.14
C TRP A 308 6.29 32.16 -2.53
N TYR A 309 7.03 33.29 -2.59
CA TYR A 309 7.47 33.89 -3.85
C TYR A 309 8.63 33.12 -4.50
N GLU A 310 9.51 32.53 -3.69
CA GLU A 310 10.59 31.67 -4.16
C GLU A 310 10.04 30.35 -4.70
N LEU A 311 8.97 29.81 -4.07
CA LEU A 311 8.28 28.63 -4.58
C LEU A 311 7.65 28.89 -5.95
N LEU A 312 7.03 30.05 -6.18
CA LEU A 312 6.52 30.42 -7.52
C LEU A 312 7.65 30.50 -8.56
N GLU A 313 8.79 31.10 -8.21
CA GLU A 313 9.96 31.13 -9.08
C GLU A 313 10.49 29.72 -9.37
N TYR A 314 10.56 28.87 -8.34
CA TYR A 314 11.00 27.49 -8.46
C TYR A 314 10.10 26.68 -9.40
N ILE A 315 8.77 26.83 -9.28
CA ILE A 315 7.82 26.19 -10.20
C ILE A 315 8.07 26.64 -11.65
N ALA A 316 8.29 27.94 -11.88
CA ALA A 316 8.62 28.44 -13.21
C ALA A 316 9.94 27.84 -13.74
N LYS A 317 10.96 27.69 -12.90
CA LYS A 317 12.24 27.03 -13.27
C LYS A 317 12.02 25.57 -13.67
N LEU A 318 11.23 24.82 -12.92
CA LEU A 318 10.89 23.44 -13.25
C LEU A 318 10.17 23.32 -14.60
N ILE A 319 9.28 24.26 -14.93
CA ILE A 319 8.60 24.31 -16.23
C ILE A 319 9.61 24.57 -17.35
N ASP A 320 10.46 25.57 -17.20
CA ASP A 320 11.50 25.91 -18.18
C ASP A 320 12.43 24.74 -18.45
N GLU A 321 12.88 24.05 -17.41
CA GLU A 321 13.79 22.90 -17.51
C GLU A 321 13.10 21.70 -18.16
N LYS A 322 11.90 21.32 -17.71
CA LYS A 322 11.18 20.14 -18.22
C LYS A 322 10.78 20.28 -19.69
N TYR A 323 10.47 21.49 -20.14
CA TYR A 323 9.98 21.77 -21.49
C TYR A 323 10.97 22.55 -22.38
N ALA A 324 12.18 22.82 -21.90
CA ALA A 324 13.25 23.52 -22.60
C ALA A 324 12.82 24.88 -23.20
N ILE A 325 12.13 25.71 -22.41
CA ILE A 325 11.53 26.99 -22.86
C ILE A 325 12.46 28.20 -22.62
N ASN A 326 13.30 28.17 -21.58
CA ASN A 326 14.26 29.23 -21.22
C ASN A 326 13.68 30.65 -21.14
N LEU A 327 12.45 30.83 -20.64
CA LEU A 327 11.82 32.16 -20.52
C LEU A 327 12.40 32.97 -19.35
N LEU A 328 12.74 32.31 -18.24
CA LEU A 328 13.26 32.99 -17.05
C LEU A 328 14.65 33.59 -17.26
N GLY A 329 15.48 32.99 -18.13
CA GLY A 329 16.82 33.49 -18.43
C GLY A 329 16.83 34.86 -19.13
N SER A 330 15.67 35.37 -19.55
CA SER A 330 15.50 36.68 -20.19
C SER A 330 15.07 37.79 -19.23
N ASP A 331 14.82 37.48 -17.96
CA ASP A 331 14.28 38.41 -16.96
C ASP A 331 15.37 38.77 -15.92
N GLU A 332 15.77 40.05 -15.86
CA GLU A 332 16.89 40.51 -15.01
C GLU A 332 16.50 40.68 -13.52
N GLU A 333 15.20 40.70 -13.20
CA GLU A 333 14.72 40.97 -11.84
C GLU A 333 14.32 39.67 -11.13
N TYR A 334 14.72 39.47 -9.87
CA TYR A 334 14.34 38.28 -9.09
C TYR A 334 12.89 38.36 -8.60
N TYR A 335 12.29 37.21 -8.27
CA TYR A 335 10.99 37.17 -7.62
C TYR A 335 11.12 37.69 -6.19
N ASN A 336 10.17 38.51 -5.76
CA ASN A 336 10.03 38.98 -4.40
C ASN A 336 8.54 39.12 -4.05
N GLU A 337 8.25 39.37 -2.78
CA GLU A 337 6.88 39.47 -2.26
C GLU A 337 5.98 40.43 -3.04
N LYS A 338 6.54 41.50 -3.64
CA LYS A 338 5.76 42.53 -4.33
C LYS A 338 5.50 42.20 -5.80
N ASN A 339 6.41 41.49 -6.46
CA ASN A 339 6.34 41.28 -7.91
C ASN A 339 5.97 39.84 -8.31
N ALA A 340 6.12 38.86 -7.42
CA ALA A 340 6.04 37.43 -7.75
C ALA A 340 4.73 37.02 -8.43
N SER A 341 3.58 37.48 -7.93
CA SER A 341 2.27 37.20 -8.53
C SER A 341 2.20 37.65 -10.01
N ARG A 342 2.62 38.89 -10.29
CA ARG A 342 2.62 39.44 -11.65
C ARG A 342 3.61 38.70 -12.55
N LYS A 343 4.81 38.40 -12.04
CA LYS A 343 5.87 37.71 -12.81
C LYS A 343 5.45 36.30 -13.16
N PHE A 344 4.91 35.54 -12.20
CA PHE A 344 4.43 34.18 -12.43
C PHE A 344 3.26 34.16 -13.42
N THR A 345 2.31 35.07 -13.29
CA THR A 345 1.18 35.19 -14.24
C THR A 345 1.67 35.46 -15.66
N ARG A 346 2.61 36.40 -15.83
CA ARG A 346 3.20 36.71 -17.14
C ARG A 346 3.93 35.50 -17.72
N TYR A 347 4.74 34.82 -16.90
CA TYR A 347 5.44 33.61 -17.28
C TYR A 347 4.47 32.54 -17.81
N LEU A 348 3.40 32.23 -17.09
CA LEU A 348 2.40 31.25 -17.52
C LEU A 348 1.70 31.66 -18.83
N LYS A 349 1.40 32.95 -19.02
CA LYS A 349 0.83 33.45 -20.28
C LYS A 349 1.79 33.26 -21.46
N ASP A 350 3.08 33.51 -21.25
CA ASP A 350 4.08 33.35 -22.30
C ASP A 350 4.30 31.87 -22.64
N VAL A 351 4.28 30.96 -21.65
CA VAL A 351 4.25 29.50 -21.88
C VAL A 351 2.99 29.10 -22.67
N TYR A 352 1.82 29.58 -22.26
CA TYR A 352 0.56 29.26 -22.93
C TYR A 352 0.54 29.72 -24.39
N LYS A 353 1.10 30.89 -24.72
CA LYS A 353 1.23 31.37 -26.11
C LYS A 353 2.09 30.44 -26.97
N ILE A 354 3.12 29.82 -26.40
CA ILE A 354 4.05 28.94 -27.13
C ILE A 354 3.42 27.57 -27.38
N PHE A 355 2.81 26.97 -26.36
CA PHE A 355 2.35 25.58 -26.42
C PHE A 355 0.85 25.44 -26.67
N ASN A 356 0.05 26.47 -26.36
CA ASN A 356 -1.40 26.44 -26.34
C ASN A 356 -1.93 25.27 -25.47
N LYS A 357 -1.36 25.13 -24.27
CA LYS A 357 -1.64 24.05 -23.32
C LYS A 357 -1.71 24.59 -21.90
N ARG A 358 -2.69 24.12 -21.14
CA ARG A 358 -2.77 24.29 -19.68
C ARG A 358 -1.70 23.46 -18.99
N ILE A 359 -1.04 24.04 -17.99
CA ILE A 359 -0.07 23.35 -17.13
C ILE A 359 -0.79 22.74 -15.92
N LEU A 360 -0.60 21.45 -15.68
CA LEU A 360 -1.02 20.78 -14.46
C LEU A 360 0.09 20.84 -13.40
N ILE A 361 -0.17 21.44 -12.25
CA ILE A 361 0.78 21.49 -11.13
C ILE A 361 0.36 20.47 -10.07
N ILE A 362 1.17 19.46 -9.82
CA ILE A 362 0.86 18.40 -8.85
C ILE A 362 1.67 18.66 -7.59
N PHE A 363 0.99 18.86 -6.46
CA PHE A 363 1.61 18.98 -5.14
C PHE A 363 1.37 17.68 -4.35
N ASP A 364 2.41 16.91 -4.06
CA ASP A 364 2.36 15.72 -3.21
C ASP A 364 2.84 16.04 -1.78
N GLU A 365 2.33 15.30 -0.79
CA GLU A 365 2.59 15.52 0.65
C GLU A 365 2.38 16.99 1.08
N ILE A 366 1.22 17.55 0.70
CA ILE A 366 0.86 18.96 0.86
C ILE A 366 0.98 19.50 2.30
N GLU A 367 0.93 18.63 3.30
CA GLU A 367 1.09 18.96 4.72
C GLU A 367 2.35 19.79 4.99
N HIS A 368 3.40 19.57 4.21
CA HIS A 368 4.69 20.25 4.39
C HIS A 368 4.69 21.74 4.01
N ILE A 369 3.69 22.20 3.26
CA ILE A 369 3.46 23.63 2.97
C ILE A 369 2.09 24.12 3.45
N THR A 370 1.49 23.40 4.41
CA THR A 370 0.21 23.75 5.02
C THR A 370 0.41 24.41 6.39
N PHE A 371 -0.41 25.41 6.71
CA PHE A 371 -0.47 26.03 8.03
C PHE A 371 -0.73 24.99 9.14
N ASP A 372 -0.24 25.24 10.36
CA ASP A 372 -0.20 24.32 11.52
C ASP A 372 0.56 22.99 11.34
N LEU A 373 0.64 22.45 10.13
CA LEU A 373 1.15 21.11 9.83
C LEU A 373 2.61 21.13 9.40
N SER A 374 3.04 22.18 8.70
CA SER A 374 4.41 22.30 8.24
C SER A 374 5.39 22.38 9.42
N ARG A 375 6.59 21.82 9.23
CA ARG A 375 7.69 21.97 10.18
C ARG A 375 8.42 23.30 10.04
N ASN A 376 8.25 23.99 8.91
CA ASN A 376 8.87 25.29 8.68
C ASN A 376 7.93 26.40 9.17
N SER A 377 8.50 27.35 9.90
CA SER A 377 7.75 28.42 10.57
C SER A 377 7.04 29.38 9.61
N TYR A 378 7.53 29.57 8.39
CA TYR A 378 6.92 30.46 7.39
C TYR A 378 5.57 29.91 6.89
N TRP A 379 5.51 28.61 6.68
CA TRP A 379 4.30 27.91 6.26
C TRP A 379 3.39 27.64 7.45
N SER A 380 3.94 27.17 8.57
CA SER A 380 3.15 26.81 9.75
C SER A 380 2.44 28.02 10.36
N SER A 381 3.02 29.23 10.25
CA SER A 381 2.38 30.46 10.70
C SER A 381 1.16 30.86 9.87
N GLY A 382 1.01 30.34 8.65
CA GLY A 382 -0.07 30.69 7.74
C GLY A 382 0.20 31.89 6.82
N GLU A 383 1.25 32.69 7.03
CA GLU A 383 1.52 33.89 6.22
C GLU A 383 1.88 33.55 4.77
N ASP A 384 2.87 32.68 4.58
CA ASP A 384 3.29 32.25 3.25
C ASP A 384 2.23 31.37 2.58
N TYR A 385 1.53 30.56 3.37
CA TYR A 385 0.37 29.80 2.92
C TYR A 385 -0.68 30.71 2.27
N LEU A 386 -1.13 31.75 2.99
CA LEU A 386 -2.14 32.68 2.50
C LEU A 386 -1.67 33.35 1.21
N SER A 387 -0.46 33.89 1.19
CA SER A 387 0.08 34.63 0.05
C SER A 387 0.23 33.75 -1.21
N PHE A 388 0.70 32.52 -1.04
CA PHE A 388 0.84 31.54 -2.12
C PHE A 388 -0.52 31.19 -2.74
N TRP A 389 -1.48 30.77 -1.91
CA TRP A 389 -2.78 30.31 -2.41
C TRP A 389 -3.67 31.44 -2.90
N GLN A 390 -3.57 32.65 -2.33
CA GLN A 390 -4.22 33.84 -2.90
C GLN A 390 -3.71 34.11 -4.32
N THR A 391 -2.40 34.05 -4.53
CA THR A 391 -1.79 34.25 -5.85
C THR A 391 -2.31 33.22 -6.86
N LEU A 392 -2.26 31.92 -6.53
CA LEU A 392 -2.76 30.87 -7.41
C LEU A 392 -4.26 30.98 -7.68
N ARG A 393 -5.07 31.28 -6.65
CA ARG A 393 -6.51 31.49 -6.80
C ARG A 393 -6.81 32.62 -7.78
N SER A 394 -6.13 33.76 -7.65
CA SER A 394 -6.33 34.92 -8.54
C SER A 394 -6.00 34.59 -9.99
N ILE A 395 -4.95 33.81 -10.25
CA ILE A 395 -4.58 33.36 -11.59
C ILE A 395 -5.68 32.45 -12.16
N ILE A 396 -6.11 31.44 -11.42
CA ILE A 396 -7.11 30.47 -11.88
C ILE A 396 -8.47 31.12 -12.14
N GLN A 397 -8.87 32.10 -11.35
CA GLN A 397 -10.13 32.81 -11.53
C GLN A 397 -10.11 33.75 -12.73
N SER A 398 -8.97 34.39 -13.00
CA SER A 398 -8.85 35.36 -14.11
C SER A 398 -8.52 34.69 -15.44
N GLU A 399 -7.75 33.60 -15.42
CA GLU A 399 -7.16 32.97 -16.60
C GLU A 399 -7.13 31.42 -16.43
N PRO A 400 -8.30 30.76 -16.39
CA PRO A 400 -8.43 29.32 -16.09
C PRO A 400 -7.77 28.38 -17.12
N GLU A 401 -7.38 28.89 -18.28
CA GLU A 401 -6.64 28.16 -19.32
C GLU A 401 -5.15 27.99 -19.02
N LEU A 402 -4.57 28.82 -18.13
CA LEU A 402 -3.12 28.85 -17.90
C LEU A 402 -2.64 27.65 -17.09
N CYS A 403 -3.29 27.41 -15.95
CA CYS A 403 -2.91 26.32 -15.05
C CYS A 403 -4.08 25.76 -14.25
N SER A 404 -3.90 24.53 -13.78
CA SER A 404 -4.69 23.90 -12.73
C SER A 404 -3.76 23.08 -11.85
N TYR A 405 -4.24 22.60 -10.70
CA TYR A 405 -3.45 21.85 -9.76
C TYR A 405 -4.18 20.64 -9.16
N ILE A 406 -3.37 19.69 -8.71
CA ILE A 406 -3.77 18.57 -7.86
C ILE A 406 -3.09 18.75 -6.52
N LEU A 407 -3.85 18.66 -5.42
CA LEU A 407 -3.30 18.53 -4.08
C LEU A 407 -3.37 17.08 -3.64
N ALA A 408 -2.29 16.54 -3.08
CA ALA A 408 -2.31 15.23 -2.47
C ALA A 408 -1.72 15.27 -1.05
N GLY A 409 -2.38 14.55 -0.15
CA GLY A 409 -2.02 14.51 1.26
C GLY A 409 -2.74 13.39 2.01
N VAL A 410 -2.58 13.36 3.32
CA VAL A 410 -3.33 12.52 4.24
C VAL A 410 -4.72 13.08 4.48
N ASN A 411 -4.84 14.37 4.78
CA ASN A 411 -6.11 14.95 5.23
C ASN A 411 -6.48 16.25 4.48
N PRO A 412 -7.76 16.43 4.13
CA PRO A 412 -8.24 17.61 3.42
C PRO A 412 -8.39 18.88 4.27
N LYS A 413 -7.93 18.93 5.53
CA LYS A 413 -7.99 20.12 6.42
C LYS A 413 -7.71 21.45 5.70
N ILE A 414 -6.72 21.45 4.80
CA ILE A 414 -6.30 22.59 3.99
C ILE A 414 -7.46 23.29 3.22
N ILE A 415 -8.51 22.56 2.83
CA ILE A 415 -9.67 23.12 2.11
C ILE A 415 -10.96 23.17 2.94
N GLU A 416 -10.96 22.57 4.12
CA GLU A 416 -12.13 22.48 5.00
C GLU A 416 -12.14 23.57 6.06
N GLN A 417 -10.98 24.15 6.36
CA GLN A 417 -10.89 25.26 7.29
C GLN A 417 -11.32 26.56 6.60
N VAL A 418 -12.28 27.27 7.19
CA VAL A 418 -12.86 28.50 6.63
C VAL A 418 -11.86 29.65 6.61
N SER A 419 -11.03 29.78 7.66
CA SER A 419 -10.07 30.87 7.83
C SER A 419 -8.70 30.40 8.32
N VAL A 420 -7.67 31.17 7.97
CA VAL A 420 -6.29 31.02 8.46
C VAL A 420 -5.85 32.40 8.95
N ASN A 421 -5.36 32.51 10.18
CA ASN A 421 -5.01 33.79 10.82
C ASN A 421 -6.12 34.85 10.76
N ASP A 422 -7.38 34.44 10.96
CA ASP A 422 -8.58 35.30 10.84
C ASP A 422 -8.86 35.87 9.44
N PHE A 423 -8.09 35.46 8.42
CA PHE A 423 -8.36 35.76 7.01
C PHE A 423 -9.04 34.58 6.31
N ASP A 424 -9.84 34.86 5.29
CA ASP A 424 -10.48 33.83 4.47
C ASP A 424 -9.45 32.88 3.86
N ASN A 425 -9.69 31.58 4.00
CA ASN A 425 -8.84 30.57 3.37
C ASN A 425 -9.04 30.61 1.84
N PRO A 426 -7.99 30.88 1.04
CA PRO A 426 -8.14 31.10 -0.40
C PRO A 426 -8.65 29.88 -1.17
N ILE A 427 -8.45 28.67 -0.65
CA ILE A 427 -8.84 27.43 -1.31
C ILE A 427 -9.97 26.67 -0.59
N PHE A 428 -10.64 27.34 0.36
CA PHE A 428 -11.80 26.78 1.05
C PHE A 428 -12.88 26.33 0.05
N ASN A 429 -13.26 25.05 0.11
CA ASN A 429 -14.28 24.41 -0.71
C ASN A 429 -14.15 24.67 -2.24
N ASN A 430 -12.93 24.90 -2.73
CA ASN A 430 -12.66 25.21 -4.15
C ASN A 430 -12.09 24.02 -4.94
N ILE A 431 -12.06 22.83 -4.32
CA ILE A 431 -11.39 21.64 -4.84
C ILE A 431 -12.33 20.44 -4.78
N SER A 432 -12.38 19.65 -5.85
CA SER A 432 -13.07 18.37 -5.82
C SER A 432 -12.23 17.32 -5.10
N VAL A 433 -12.65 16.93 -3.89
CA VAL A 433 -11.99 15.91 -3.07
C VAL A 433 -12.32 14.52 -3.55
N ARG A 434 -11.28 13.68 -3.61
CA ARG A 434 -11.38 12.23 -3.77
C ARG A 434 -10.48 11.58 -2.73
N TYR A 435 -11.03 10.59 -2.05
CA TYR A 435 -10.25 9.74 -1.17
C TYR A 435 -9.71 8.53 -1.94
N LEU A 436 -8.46 8.19 -1.67
CA LEU A 436 -7.85 6.97 -2.19
C LEU A 436 -8.23 5.80 -1.29
N ASN A 437 -9.30 5.12 -1.67
CA ASN A 437 -9.77 3.94 -0.97
C ASN A 437 -8.74 2.79 -1.05
N LEU A 438 -8.84 1.88 -0.09
CA LEU A 438 -8.14 0.60 -0.07
C LEU A 438 -8.70 -0.31 -1.19
N PHE A 439 -7.98 -1.39 -1.52
CA PHE A 439 -8.40 -2.31 -2.56
C PHE A 439 -9.63 -3.11 -2.14
N SER A 440 -10.51 -3.38 -3.11
CA SER A 440 -11.53 -4.41 -2.96
C SER A 440 -10.86 -5.78 -2.84
N LEU A 441 -11.65 -6.80 -2.50
CA LEU A 441 -11.19 -8.18 -2.52
C LEU A 441 -10.72 -8.60 -3.92
N GLU A 442 -11.43 -8.19 -4.98
CA GLU A 442 -11.10 -8.49 -6.36
C GLU A 442 -9.80 -7.81 -6.80
N ASP A 443 -9.60 -6.55 -6.43
CA ASP A 443 -8.35 -5.83 -6.69
C ASP A 443 -7.17 -6.45 -5.93
N THR A 444 -7.41 -6.85 -4.67
CA THR A 444 -6.42 -7.57 -3.85
C THR A 444 -6.03 -8.91 -4.49
N LYS A 445 -7.03 -9.70 -4.90
CA LYS A 445 -6.83 -10.97 -5.60
C LYS A 445 -6.05 -10.76 -6.89
N SER A 446 -6.43 -9.78 -7.70
CA SER A 446 -5.76 -9.47 -8.96
C SER A 446 -4.29 -9.11 -8.73
N MET A 447 -4.00 -8.22 -7.77
CA MET A 447 -2.63 -7.84 -7.43
C MET A 447 -1.80 -9.04 -6.96
N VAL A 448 -2.30 -9.79 -5.98
CA VAL A 448 -1.55 -10.89 -5.36
C VAL A 448 -1.35 -12.03 -6.36
N HIS A 449 -2.39 -12.37 -7.13
CA HIS A 449 -2.32 -13.42 -8.14
C HIS A 449 -1.36 -13.05 -9.27
N GLU A 450 -1.45 -11.85 -9.84
CA GLU A 450 -0.60 -11.45 -10.97
C GLU A 450 0.88 -11.41 -10.56
N ILE A 451 1.20 -10.78 -9.43
CA ILE A 451 2.58 -10.67 -8.93
C ILE A 451 3.11 -12.05 -8.53
N GLY A 452 2.32 -12.83 -7.77
CA GLY A 452 2.68 -14.17 -7.32
C GLY A 452 2.97 -15.11 -8.49
N SER A 453 2.14 -15.07 -9.54
CA SER A 453 2.30 -15.94 -10.71
C SER A 453 3.63 -15.71 -11.44
N TYR A 454 4.11 -14.47 -11.55
CA TYR A 454 5.47 -14.21 -12.08
C TYR A 454 6.58 -14.82 -11.21
N MET A 455 6.34 -15.03 -9.92
CA MET A 455 7.33 -15.64 -9.02
C MET A 455 7.10 -17.15 -8.83
N GLY A 456 6.14 -17.75 -9.53
CA GLY A 456 5.74 -19.15 -9.33
C GLY A 456 5.09 -19.39 -7.95
N LEU A 457 4.54 -18.35 -7.32
CA LEU A 457 3.87 -18.40 -6.04
C LEU A 457 2.36 -18.20 -6.24
N LEU A 458 1.60 -19.28 -6.10
CA LEU A 458 0.15 -19.28 -6.21
C LEU A 458 -0.47 -19.21 -4.82
N PHE A 459 -1.76 -18.89 -4.75
CA PHE A 459 -2.49 -18.72 -3.50
C PHE A 459 -3.86 -19.38 -3.62
N GLU A 460 -4.26 -20.14 -2.59
CA GLU A 460 -5.63 -20.64 -2.48
C GLU A 460 -6.64 -19.49 -2.32
N GLU A 461 -7.87 -19.70 -2.78
CA GLU A 461 -8.93 -18.68 -2.72
C GLU A 461 -9.12 -18.08 -1.31
N LYS A 462 -9.11 -18.95 -0.29
CA LYS A 462 -9.26 -18.57 1.12
C LYS A 462 -8.17 -17.62 1.62
N VAL A 463 -6.97 -17.69 1.04
CA VAL A 463 -5.86 -16.82 1.45
C VAL A 463 -6.13 -15.37 1.01
N PHE A 464 -6.75 -15.14 -0.15
CA PHE A 464 -7.11 -13.78 -0.57
C PHE A 464 -8.11 -13.14 0.39
N TYR A 465 -9.13 -13.89 0.83
CA TYR A 465 -10.08 -13.42 1.84
C TYR A 465 -9.37 -13.06 3.15
N LYS A 466 -8.49 -13.93 3.64
CA LYS A 466 -7.74 -13.66 4.86
C LYS A 466 -6.80 -12.46 4.73
N LEU A 467 -6.11 -12.30 3.61
CA LEU A 467 -5.27 -11.13 3.36
C LEU A 467 -6.11 -9.85 3.36
N HIS A 468 -7.29 -9.89 2.73
CA HIS A 468 -8.18 -8.75 2.65
C HIS A 468 -8.79 -8.40 4.02
N GLU A 469 -9.29 -9.37 4.77
CA GLU A 469 -9.85 -9.18 6.12
C GLU A 469 -8.79 -8.71 7.12
N ASN A 470 -7.62 -9.36 7.16
CA ASN A 470 -6.57 -9.03 8.11
C ASN A 470 -5.95 -7.66 7.87
N TYR A 471 -5.81 -7.25 6.61
CA TYR A 471 -5.05 -6.07 6.21
C TYR A 471 -5.88 -5.03 5.41
N GLY A 472 -7.20 -5.18 5.37
CA GLY A 472 -8.19 -4.23 4.85
C GLY A 472 -8.04 -3.85 3.39
N GLY A 473 -7.42 -4.69 2.55
CA GLY A 473 -7.09 -4.31 1.17
C GLY A 473 -5.97 -3.27 1.06
N HIS A 474 -5.20 -3.02 2.13
CA HIS A 474 -4.11 -2.04 2.11
C HIS A 474 -2.93 -2.54 1.25
N PRO A 475 -2.66 -1.94 0.07
CA PRO A 475 -1.75 -2.54 -0.91
C PRO A 475 -0.35 -2.76 -0.37
N PHE A 476 0.19 -1.80 0.37
CA PHE A 476 1.52 -1.91 0.96
C PHE A 476 1.61 -3.00 2.04
N LEU A 477 0.60 -3.16 2.90
CA LEU A 477 0.64 -4.18 3.96
C LEU A 477 0.55 -5.57 3.33
N ILE A 478 -0.42 -5.78 2.44
CA ILE A 478 -0.64 -7.06 1.75
C ILE A 478 0.59 -7.47 0.94
N ARG A 479 1.25 -6.53 0.26
CA ARG A 479 2.51 -6.82 -0.45
C ARG A 479 3.62 -7.25 0.50
N ASN A 480 3.79 -6.58 1.64
CA ASN A 480 4.79 -7.00 2.64
C ASN A 480 4.48 -8.40 3.19
N VAL A 481 3.22 -8.70 3.47
CA VAL A 481 2.79 -10.06 3.88
C VAL A 481 3.17 -11.08 2.81
N CYS A 482 2.84 -10.81 1.54
CA CYS A 482 3.14 -11.72 0.44
C CYS A 482 4.65 -11.87 0.20
N SER A 483 5.45 -10.83 0.42
CA SER A 483 6.92 -10.88 0.40
C SER A 483 7.49 -11.75 1.52
N MET A 484 6.92 -11.67 2.72
CA MET A 484 7.29 -12.54 3.85
C MET A 484 6.95 -14.01 3.57
N LEU A 485 5.77 -14.29 3.01
CA LEU A 485 5.38 -15.63 2.55
C LEU A 485 6.33 -16.14 1.45
N ASN A 486 6.64 -15.29 0.46
CA ASN A 486 7.62 -15.58 -0.59
C ASN A 486 9.04 -15.84 -0.03
N THR A 487 9.36 -15.30 1.15
CA THR A 487 10.64 -15.53 1.82
C THR A 487 10.68 -16.87 2.56
N HIS A 488 9.59 -17.25 3.21
CA HIS A 488 9.47 -18.52 3.93
C HIS A 488 9.39 -19.72 2.99
N PHE A 489 8.52 -19.65 1.99
CA PHE A 489 8.39 -20.70 0.98
C PHE A 489 9.33 -20.35 -0.16
N LYS A 490 10.42 -21.09 -0.38
CA LYS A 490 11.39 -20.84 -1.48
C LYS A 490 11.29 -21.82 -2.65
N GLU A 491 10.73 -23.00 -2.44
CA GLU A 491 10.51 -23.96 -3.52
C GLU A 491 9.46 -23.44 -4.49
N ARG A 492 9.65 -23.66 -5.80
CA ARG A 492 8.77 -23.14 -6.85
C ARG A 492 8.49 -24.19 -7.92
N PRO A 493 7.27 -24.24 -8.48
CA PRO A 493 6.10 -23.45 -8.07
C PRO A 493 5.57 -23.91 -6.70
N TYR A 494 4.94 -23.02 -5.95
CA TYR A 494 4.33 -23.34 -4.66
C TYR A 494 2.96 -22.66 -4.54
N THR A 495 1.98 -23.37 -4.00
CA THR A 495 0.66 -22.81 -3.70
C THR A 495 0.52 -22.60 -2.21
N ILE A 496 0.46 -21.34 -1.77
CA ILE A 496 0.20 -20.97 -0.39
C ILE A 496 -1.20 -21.41 -0.02
N SER A 497 -1.28 -22.35 0.91
CA SER A 497 -2.54 -22.82 1.46
C SER A 497 -3.04 -21.91 2.59
N SER A 498 -4.32 -22.06 2.94
CA SER A 498 -4.87 -21.39 4.12
C SER A 498 -4.10 -21.71 5.41
N ARG A 499 -3.51 -22.91 5.54
CA ARG A 499 -2.78 -23.34 6.74
C ARG A 499 -1.39 -22.72 6.78
N ASP A 500 -0.70 -22.67 5.64
CA ASP A 500 0.61 -22.01 5.51
C ASP A 500 0.55 -20.55 5.98
N TYR A 501 -0.54 -19.86 5.64
CA TYR A 501 -0.78 -18.50 6.09
C TYR A 501 -1.02 -18.42 7.60
N ASP A 502 -1.85 -19.31 8.16
CA ASP A 502 -2.20 -19.31 9.59
C ASP A 502 -0.97 -19.58 10.46
N ASP A 503 -0.12 -20.54 10.06
CA ASP A 503 1.08 -20.93 10.80
C ASP A 503 2.10 -19.78 10.90
N LEU A 504 2.08 -18.83 9.95
CA LEU A 504 2.99 -17.68 9.91
C LEU A 504 2.34 -16.37 10.37
N LYS A 505 1.03 -16.35 10.66
CA LYS A 505 0.27 -15.11 10.88
C LYS A 505 0.81 -14.27 12.03
N ASP A 506 1.10 -14.89 13.16
CA ASP A 506 1.60 -14.18 14.35
C ASP A 506 2.99 -13.57 14.10
N GLU A 507 3.86 -14.29 13.39
CA GLU A 507 5.19 -13.79 12.99
C GLU A 507 5.05 -12.59 12.02
N ILE A 508 4.14 -12.70 11.06
CA ILE A 508 3.85 -11.64 10.08
C ILE A 508 3.34 -10.39 10.78
N ASP A 509 2.34 -10.53 11.65
CA ASP A 509 1.75 -9.42 12.37
C ASP A 509 2.79 -8.71 13.24
N ALA A 510 3.62 -9.46 13.96
CA ALA A 510 4.70 -8.90 14.78
C ALA A 510 5.65 -8.00 13.97
N LYS A 511 6.04 -8.42 12.76
CA LYS A 511 6.91 -7.60 11.89
C LYS A 511 6.17 -6.41 11.29
N LEU A 512 4.86 -6.51 11.08
CA LEU A 512 4.04 -5.44 10.53
C LEU A 512 3.68 -4.32 11.51
N ILE A 513 3.83 -4.55 12.83
CA ILE A 513 3.54 -3.54 13.87
C ILE A 513 4.20 -2.19 13.55
N SER A 514 5.45 -2.20 13.10
CA SER A 514 6.18 -0.98 12.76
C SER A 514 5.53 -0.18 11.61
N TYR A 515 5.01 -0.87 10.60
CA TYR A 515 4.30 -0.24 9.48
C TYR A 515 2.93 0.28 9.88
N ILE A 516 2.19 -0.48 10.69
CA ILE A 516 0.88 -0.05 11.24
C ILE A 516 1.07 1.22 12.08
N ARG A 517 2.06 1.24 12.97
CA ARG A 517 2.42 2.43 13.76
C ARG A 517 2.76 3.60 12.86
N SER A 518 3.50 3.39 11.76
CA SER A 518 3.83 4.46 10.80
C SER A 518 2.59 5.06 10.12
N ILE A 519 1.59 4.23 9.81
CA ILE A 519 0.31 4.66 9.23
C ILE A 519 -0.47 5.50 10.25
N LEU A 520 -0.58 5.02 11.49
CA LEU A 520 -1.36 5.65 12.55
C LEU A 520 -0.70 6.90 13.13
N PHE A 521 0.63 6.96 13.14
CA PHE A 521 1.40 8.08 13.71
C PHE A 521 0.99 9.44 13.14
N VAL A 522 0.64 9.50 11.86
CA VAL A 522 0.20 10.77 11.24
C VAL A 522 -1.13 11.22 11.85
N LEU A 523 -2.08 10.30 12.03
CA LEU A 523 -3.35 10.60 12.69
C LEU A 523 -3.13 10.99 14.15
N GLU A 524 -2.35 10.20 14.88
CA GLU A 524 -2.03 10.45 16.29
C GLU A 524 -1.39 11.83 16.50
N LYS A 525 -0.45 12.21 15.62
CA LYS A 525 0.30 13.45 15.79
C LYS A 525 -0.45 14.69 15.32
N TRP A 526 -1.11 14.61 14.17
CA TRP A 526 -1.64 15.78 13.45
C TRP A 526 -3.17 15.84 13.39
N TYR A 527 -3.84 14.70 13.53
CA TYR A 527 -5.31 14.57 13.42
C TYR A 527 -5.87 13.82 14.63
N GLN A 528 -5.57 14.33 15.82
CA GLN A 528 -5.82 13.66 17.11
C GLN A 528 -7.27 13.23 17.30
N ILE A 529 -8.24 14.02 16.85
CA ILE A 529 -9.67 13.69 16.98
C ILE A 529 -10.02 12.45 16.17
N GLU A 530 -9.51 12.33 14.94
CA GLU A 530 -9.69 11.13 14.10
C GLU A 530 -9.04 9.90 14.74
N PHE A 531 -7.83 10.07 15.27
CA PHE A 531 -7.14 9.00 15.99
C PHE A 531 -7.94 8.52 17.21
N GLU A 532 -8.43 9.45 18.02
CA GLU A 532 -9.22 9.16 19.21
C GLU A 532 -10.57 8.48 18.89
N ILE A 533 -11.25 8.90 17.82
CA ILE A 533 -12.46 8.24 17.33
C ILE A 533 -12.12 6.81 16.87
N LEU A 534 -11.05 6.63 16.09
CA LEU A 534 -10.62 5.31 15.62
C LEU A 534 -10.26 4.37 16.79
N LYS A 535 -9.57 4.89 17.80
CA LYS A 535 -9.23 4.17 19.03
C LYS A 535 -10.48 3.73 19.78
N ASP A 536 -11.44 4.63 20.00
CA ASP A 536 -12.69 4.29 20.69
C ASP A 536 -13.55 3.28 19.91
N ILE A 537 -13.57 3.36 18.57
CA ILE A 537 -14.23 2.34 17.74
C ILE A 537 -13.52 1.00 17.91
N ALA A 538 -12.19 0.97 17.90
CA ALA A 538 -11.43 -0.27 18.11
C ALA A 538 -11.73 -0.91 19.46
N LEU A 539 -11.87 -0.10 20.51
CA LEU A 539 -12.14 -0.54 21.89
C LEU A 539 -13.63 -0.74 22.17
N ASP A 540 -14.51 -0.62 21.19
CA ASP A 540 -15.96 -0.75 21.38
C ASP A 540 -16.56 0.29 22.38
N ASN A 541 -15.90 1.45 22.55
CA ASN A 541 -16.31 2.57 23.42
C ASN A 541 -17.44 3.41 22.78
N THR A 542 -18.61 2.80 22.59
CA THR A 542 -19.74 3.34 21.79
C THR A 542 -20.15 4.77 22.14
N GLU A 543 -20.36 5.05 23.42
CA GLU A 543 -20.79 6.39 23.86
C GLU A 543 -19.72 7.46 23.58
N ASN A 544 -18.44 7.13 23.78
CA ASN A 544 -17.33 8.05 23.68
C ASN A 544 -17.10 8.52 22.23
N TYR A 545 -17.03 7.57 21.28
CA TYR A 545 -16.87 7.98 19.89
C TYR A 545 -18.12 8.70 19.37
N GLN A 546 -19.32 8.34 19.83
CA GLN A 546 -20.54 9.05 19.41
C GLN A 546 -20.57 10.50 19.90
N GLU A 547 -20.03 10.76 21.09
CA GLU A 547 -19.86 12.10 21.62
C GLU A 547 -18.79 12.88 20.82
N LYS A 548 -17.62 12.28 20.59
CA LYS A 548 -16.53 12.92 19.81
C LYS A 548 -16.96 13.28 18.39
N ILE A 549 -17.80 12.46 17.75
CA ILE A 549 -18.34 12.74 16.40
C ILE A 549 -19.23 13.99 16.40
N LYS A 550 -19.95 14.28 17.49
CA LYS A 550 -20.79 15.49 17.56
C LYS A 550 -19.89 16.73 17.58
N GLY A 551 -20.00 17.57 16.56
CA GLY A 551 -19.13 18.73 16.37
C GLY A 551 -17.80 18.43 15.67
N ASN A 552 -17.53 17.17 15.30
CA ASN A 552 -16.39 16.78 14.47
C ASN A 552 -16.83 15.82 13.35
N GLU A 553 -17.94 16.15 12.69
CA GLU A 553 -18.56 15.30 11.66
C GLU A 553 -17.63 15.04 10.47
N LEU A 554 -16.69 15.95 10.19
CA LEU A 554 -15.65 15.74 9.17
C LEU A 554 -14.71 14.60 9.53
N SER A 555 -14.32 14.44 10.80
CA SER A 555 -13.41 13.37 11.22
C SER A 555 -13.94 11.98 10.90
N ILE A 556 -15.26 11.75 11.04
CA ILE A 556 -15.84 10.45 10.66
C ILE A 556 -15.93 10.27 9.14
N ILE A 557 -16.21 11.35 8.39
CA ILE A 557 -16.17 11.33 6.92
C ILE A 557 -14.77 10.98 6.43
N HIS A 558 -13.73 11.49 7.09
CA HIS A 558 -12.34 11.23 6.74
C HIS A 558 -11.97 9.76 6.98
N LEU A 559 -12.26 9.23 8.18
CA LEU A 559 -11.97 7.84 8.50
C LEU A 559 -12.69 6.85 7.56
N ILE A 560 -13.94 7.15 7.17
CA ILE A 560 -14.67 6.38 6.15
C ILE A 560 -14.00 6.54 4.78
N GLY A 561 -13.66 7.77 4.39
CA GLY A 561 -12.99 8.07 3.12
C GLY A 561 -11.63 7.37 3.01
N TYR A 562 -10.88 7.26 4.09
CA TYR A 562 -9.63 6.51 4.17
C TYR A 562 -9.82 5.00 4.02
N GLY A 563 -11.06 4.50 4.16
CA GLY A 563 -11.37 3.07 4.12
C GLY A 563 -10.94 2.31 5.36
N VAL A 564 -10.56 2.98 6.47
CA VAL A 564 -10.19 2.30 7.71
C VAL A 564 -11.40 1.88 8.54
N ILE A 565 -12.54 2.54 8.34
CA ILE A 565 -13.79 2.16 8.97
C ILE A 565 -14.93 2.09 7.95
N THR A 566 -15.96 1.33 8.29
CA THR A 566 -17.25 1.30 7.61
C THR A 566 -18.38 1.65 8.56
N GLN A 567 -19.55 1.95 8.00
CA GLN A 567 -20.78 2.14 8.75
C GLN A 567 -21.82 1.08 8.36
N SER A 568 -22.39 0.39 9.35
CA SER A 568 -23.50 -0.53 9.10
C SER A 568 -24.82 0.20 8.89
N ALA A 569 -25.83 -0.52 8.39
CA ALA A 569 -27.20 -0.02 8.27
C ALA A 569 -27.78 0.51 9.60
N MET A 570 -27.27 0.04 10.74
CA MET A 570 -27.67 0.51 12.07
C MET A 570 -26.85 1.72 12.58
N LYS A 571 -26.09 2.39 11.71
CA LYS A 571 -25.21 3.53 12.02
C LYS A 571 -24.11 3.22 13.05
N LYS A 572 -23.73 1.95 13.18
CA LYS A 572 -22.55 1.55 13.98
C LYS A 572 -21.31 1.55 13.09
N TYR A 573 -20.17 1.94 13.65
CA TYR A 573 -18.91 1.98 12.94
C TYR A 573 -18.05 0.77 13.29
N TYR A 574 -17.32 0.26 12.30
CA TYR A 574 -16.43 -0.91 12.44
C TYR A 574 -15.12 -0.64 11.72
N ILE A 575 -14.02 -1.12 12.27
CA ILE A 575 -12.70 -1.06 11.62
C ILE A 575 -12.64 -2.15 10.56
N GLU A 576 -12.26 -1.78 9.33
CA GLU A 576 -12.11 -2.69 8.17
C GLU A 576 -10.75 -3.41 8.15
N ILE A 577 -9.78 -2.93 8.93
CA ILE A 577 -8.42 -3.48 8.97
C ILE A 577 -8.18 -4.15 10.33
N ASP A 578 -8.30 -5.48 10.41
CA ASP A 578 -8.13 -6.20 11.68
C ASP A 578 -6.75 -5.98 12.30
N ALA A 579 -5.69 -5.86 11.49
CA ALA A 579 -4.36 -5.54 12.02
C ALA A 579 -4.32 -4.20 12.76
N ILE A 580 -5.05 -3.17 12.28
CA ILE A 580 -5.19 -1.89 12.99
C ILE A 580 -6.03 -2.08 14.25
N LYS A 581 -7.17 -2.78 14.15
CA LYS A 581 -8.04 -3.05 15.29
C LYS A 581 -7.30 -3.77 16.42
N ASN A 582 -6.54 -4.82 16.10
CA ASN A 582 -5.75 -5.61 17.04
C ASN A 582 -4.60 -4.79 17.62
N TYR A 583 -3.92 -3.98 16.80
CA TYR A 583 -2.92 -3.03 17.27
C TYR A 583 -3.52 -2.05 18.29
N MET A 584 -4.68 -1.47 17.99
CA MET A 584 -5.35 -0.53 18.89
C MET A 584 -5.79 -1.21 20.19
N LYS A 585 -6.45 -2.38 20.10
CA LYS A 585 -6.88 -3.16 21.26
C LYS A 585 -5.71 -3.56 22.16
N SER A 586 -4.55 -3.88 21.58
CA SER A 586 -3.38 -4.31 22.34
C SER A 586 -2.65 -3.15 23.00
N ASN A 587 -2.40 -2.06 22.26
CA ASN A 587 -1.62 -0.92 22.76
C ASN A 587 -2.43 0.04 23.63
N TYR A 588 -3.75 0.10 23.44
CA TYR A 588 -4.65 1.00 24.17
C TYR A 588 -5.70 0.22 24.97
N TYR A 589 -5.43 -1.05 25.32
CA TYR A 589 -6.33 -1.90 26.11
C TYR A 589 -6.87 -1.19 27.36
N ASN A 590 -5.99 -0.44 28.04
CA ASN A 590 -6.34 0.25 29.28
C ASN A 590 -7.36 1.39 29.09
N ASP A 591 -7.52 1.91 27.88
CA ASP A 591 -8.47 2.96 27.52
C ASP A 591 -9.89 2.40 27.25
N TYR A 592 -10.06 1.07 27.31
CA TYR A 592 -11.37 0.45 27.23
C TYR A 592 -12.26 0.90 28.40
N ILE A 593 -13.52 1.21 28.09
CA ILE A 593 -14.52 1.67 29.06
C ILE A 593 -15.52 0.54 29.32
N PRO A 594 -15.47 -0.08 30.52
CA PRO A 594 -16.41 -1.12 30.91
C PRO A 594 -17.85 -0.64 30.94
N ARG A 595 -18.76 -1.53 30.53
CA ARG A 595 -20.22 -1.33 30.59
C ARG A 595 -20.83 -2.01 31.81
N GLU A 596 -20.24 -3.11 32.25
CA GLU A 596 -20.74 -3.92 33.35
C GLU A 596 -19.76 -3.96 34.54
N GLN A 597 -20.27 -4.21 35.75
CA GLN A 597 -19.45 -4.23 36.96
C GLN A 597 -18.41 -5.37 36.95
N GLU A 598 -18.73 -6.49 36.31
CA GLU A 598 -17.81 -7.62 36.14
C GLU A 598 -16.57 -7.20 35.30
N GLU A 599 -16.78 -6.47 34.21
CA GLU A 599 -15.70 -5.94 33.37
C GLU A 599 -14.80 -4.95 34.14
N TYR A 600 -15.38 -4.06 34.96
CA TYR A 600 -14.59 -3.18 35.85
C TYR A 600 -13.69 -3.99 36.78
N GLN A 601 -14.21 -5.06 37.38
CA GLN A 601 -13.46 -5.92 38.30
C GLN A 601 -12.31 -6.64 37.60
N GLU A 602 -12.56 -7.19 36.42
CA GLU A 602 -11.53 -7.88 35.62
C GLU A 602 -10.38 -6.96 35.25
N ILE A 603 -10.67 -5.74 34.76
CA ILE A 603 -9.63 -4.79 34.35
C ILE A 603 -8.83 -4.29 35.54
N ILE A 604 -9.50 -3.87 36.63
CA ILE A 604 -8.83 -3.37 37.84
C ILE A 604 -7.92 -4.47 38.41
N SER A 605 -8.40 -5.70 38.49
CA SER A 605 -7.63 -6.85 38.97
C SER A 605 -6.42 -7.12 38.07
N SER A 606 -6.62 -7.17 36.75
CA SER A 606 -5.56 -7.39 35.77
C SER A 606 -4.46 -6.32 35.84
N ARG A 607 -4.83 -5.03 35.81
CA ARG A 607 -3.88 -3.91 35.89
C ARG A 607 -3.13 -3.91 37.21
N ARG A 608 -3.81 -4.10 38.34
CA ARG A 608 -3.15 -4.20 39.66
C ARG A 608 -2.18 -5.36 39.74
N ASN A 609 -2.54 -6.54 39.23
CA ASN A 609 -1.66 -7.70 39.26
C ASN A 609 -0.38 -7.46 38.43
N ARG A 610 -0.49 -6.77 37.28
CA ARG A 610 0.67 -6.34 36.48
C ARG A 610 1.55 -5.35 37.24
N VAL A 611 0.97 -4.28 37.77
CA VAL A 611 1.71 -3.28 38.56
C VAL A 611 2.36 -3.91 39.79
N GLU A 612 1.66 -4.79 40.51
CA GLU A 612 2.21 -5.49 41.68
C GLU A 612 3.42 -6.35 41.29
N LYS A 613 3.33 -7.09 40.19
CA LYS A 613 4.42 -7.96 39.70
C LYS A 613 5.67 -7.15 39.35
N GLU A 614 5.54 -6.08 38.57
CA GLU A 614 6.70 -5.26 38.18
C GLU A 614 7.26 -4.48 39.36
N LEU A 615 6.40 -3.91 40.21
CA LEU A 615 6.84 -3.22 41.41
C LEU A 615 7.60 -4.16 42.35
N LYS A 616 7.16 -5.42 42.47
CA LYS A 616 7.84 -6.47 43.23
C LYS A 616 9.22 -6.80 42.66
N MET A 617 9.34 -6.93 41.34
CA MET A 617 10.63 -7.13 40.66
C MET A 617 11.58 -5.94 40.90
N LEU A 618 11.07 -4.72 40.74
CA LEU A 618 11.84 -3.49 40.93
C LEU A 618 12.33 -3.34 42.38
N VAL A 619 11.45 -3.52 43.36
CA VAL A 619 11.78 -3.48 44.79
C VAL A 619 12.82 -4.55 45.14
N LYS A 620 12.66 -5.77 44.63
CA LYS A 620 13.63 -6.85 44.81
C LYS A 620 15.01 -6.47 44.27
N GLN A 621 15.09 -5.94 43.05
CA GLN A 621 16.34 -5.53 42.43
C GLN A 621 17.03 -4.41 43.23
N ILE A 622 16.32 -3.33 43.54
CA ILE A 622 16.87 -2.13 44.20
C ILE A 622 17.31 -2.43 45.64
N LEU A 623 16.47 -3.13 46.42
CA LEU A 623 16.83 -3.46 47.81
C LEU A 623 17.99 -4.46 47.87
N THR A 624 18.01 -5.46 46.98
CA THR A 624 19.12 -6.43 46.92
C THR A 624 20.42 -5.74 46.56
N PHE A 625 20.40 -4.80 45.61
CA PHE A 625 21.56 -4.02 45.21
C PHE A 625 22.07 -3.11 46.34
N LYS A 626 21.17 -2.41 47.04
CA LYS A 626 21.55 -1.41 48.04
C LYS A 626 21.96 -2.02 49.39
N TYR A 627 21.22 -3.01 49.87
CA TYR A 627 21.33 -3.51 51.25
C TYR A 627 21.92 -4.92 51.35
N GLY A 628 21.95 -5.67 50.24
CA GLY A 628 22.36 -7.08 50.22
C GLY A 628 21.33 -8.01 50.87
N ARG A 629 21.36 -9.31 50.53
CA ARG A 629 20.32 -10.29 50.91
C ARG A 629 20.05 -10.39 52.41
N ASN A 630 21.06 -10.16 53.25
CA ASN A 630 20.97 -10.36 54.69
C ASN A 630 20.19 -9.26 55.44
N LYS A 631 20.02 -8.07 54.84
CA LYS A 631 19.36 -6.91 55.49
C LYS A 631 17.99 -6.57 54.90
N ILE A 632 17.56 -7.30 53.87
CA ILE A 632 16.29 -7.04 53.17
C ILE A 632 15.10 -7.20 54.12
N ASN A 633 15.10 -8.27 54.94
CA ASN A 633 14.01 -8.57 55.86
C ASN A 633 13.82 -7.43 56.88
N ASP A 634 14.92 -6.91 57.46
CA ASP A 634 14.89 -5.79 58.40
C ASP A 634 14.26 -4.53 57.78
N ILE A 635 14.57 -4.24 56.51
CA ILE A 635 14.01 -3.09 55.79
C ILE A 635 12.53 -3.29 55.49
N ILE A 636 12.13 -4.49 55.07
CA ILE A 636 10.72 -4.82 54.80
C ILE A 636 9.89 -4.70 56.10
N GLU A 637 10.39 -5.23 57.21
CA GLU A 637 9.71 -5.19 58.51
C GLU A 637 9.64 -3.75 59.08
N LYS A 638 10.73 -2.97 58.93
CA LYS A 638 10.79 -1.56 59.34
C LYS A 638 9.65 -0.72 58.76
N HIS A 639 9.32 -0.94 57.49
CA HIS A 639 8.31 -0.17 56.76
C HIS A 639 6.92 -0.81 56.78
N ASN A 640 6.80 -2.08 57.19
CA ASN A 640 5.53 -2.80 57.33
C ASN A 640 5.22 -3.16 58.79
N ARG A 641 5.20 -2.14 59.65
CA ARG A 641 4.94 -2.31 61.08
C ARG A 641 3.62 -3.04 61.32
N GLY A 642 3.68 -4.16 62.05
CA GLY A 642 2.53 -4.99 62.37
C GLY A 642 2.39 -6.28 61.54
N THR A 643 3.27 -6.51 60.56
CA THR A 643 3.35 -7.80 59.85
C THR A 643 4.75 -8.39 60.00
N SER A 644 4.87 -9.55 60.65
CA SER A 644 6.17 -10.23 60.81
C SER A 644 6.64 -10.86 59.49
N ILE A 645 7.95 -11.02 59.35
CA ILE A 645 8.57 -11.70 58.20
C ILE A 645 8.07 -13.13 58.04
N GLU A 646 7.89 -13.85 59.15
CA GLU A 646 7.32 -15.20 59.17
C GLU A 646 5.90 -15.23 58.58
N THR A 647 5.10 -14.19 58.85
CA THR A 647 3.75 -14.05 58.30
C THR A 647 3.80 -13.84 56.79
N ILE A 648 4.75 -13.06 56.27
CA ILE A 648 4.90 -12.84 54.83
C ILE A 648 5.34 -14.12 54.13
N LEU A 649 6.35 -14.81 54.67
CA LEU A 649 6.89 -16.05 54.11
C LEU A 649 5.87 -17.20 54.10
N SER A 650 4.96 -17.26 55.08
CA SER A 650 3.93 -18.31 55.13
C SER A 650 2.86 -18.19 54.03
N ARG A 651 2.75 -17.04 53.33
CA ARG A 651 1.74 -16.82 52.29
C ARG A 651 2.02 -17.56 50.98
N ARG A 652 3.27 -17.93 50.72
CA ARG A 652 3.71 -18.58 49.47
C ARG A 652 4.73 -19.67 49.76
N THR A 653 4.69 -20.73 48.95
CA THR A 653 5.56 -21.91 49.12
C THR A 653 6.97 -21.75 48.54
N SER A 654 7.26 -20.65 47.84
CA SER A 654 8.55 -20.43 47.16
C SER A 654 9.72 -20.14 48.10
N GLY A 655 9.44 -19.72 49.34
CA GLY A 655 10.46 -19.29 50.31
C GLY A 655 11.11 -17.94 50.00
N ASP A 656 10.74 -17.29 48.89
CA ASP A 656 11.15 -15.92 48.58
C ASP A 656 10.19 -14.92 49.23
N ILE A 657 10.74 -14.05 50.10
CA ILE A 657 9.94 -13.06 50.82
C ILE A 657 9.18 -12.12 49.86
N PHE A 658 9.77 -11.80 48.71
CA PHE A 658 9.15 -10.90 47.75
C PHE A 658 7.85 -11.48 47.19
N ASP A 659 7.77 -12.79 46.98
CA ASP A 659 6.57 -13.45 46.46
C ASP A 659 5.39 -13.32 47.42
N GLY A 660 5.65 -13.30 48.73
CA GLY A 660 4.66 -13.17 49.79
C GLY A 660 4.17 -11.74 50.07
N LEU A 661 4.85 -10.72 49.53
CA LEU A 661 4.46 -9.31 49.72
C LEU A 661 3.20 -8.97 48.92
N TYR A 662 2.25 -8.31 49.58
CA TYR A 662 1.08 -7.70 48.93
C TYR A 662 1.40 -6.29 48.42
N PHE A 663 0.60 -5.80 47.47
CA PHE A 663 0.71 -4.43 46.95
C PHE A 663 0.82 -3.35 48.03
N SER A 664 0.02 -3.43 49.10
CA SER A 664 0.07 -2.47 50.21
C SER A 664 1.43 -2.44 50.91
N GLU A 665 2.10 -3.58 51.01
CA GLU A 665 3.39 -3.71 51.70
C GLU A 665 4.55 -3.26 50.79
N LEU A 666 4.46 -3.59 49.49
CA LEU A 666 5.38 -3.05 48.48
C LEU A 666 5.32 -1.53 48.43
N LYS A 667 4.10 -0.96 48.43
CA LYS A 667 3.87 0.48 48.50
C LYS A 667 4.58 1.11 49.70
N ASN A 668 4.42 0.54 50.89
CA ASN A 668 5.03 1.10 52.11
C ASN A 668 6.56 1.14 52.02
N VAL A 669 7.16 0.07 51.49
CA VAL A 669 8.61 -0.01 51.27
C VAL A 669 9.07 1.07 50.28
N VAL A 670 8.40 1.22 49.14
CA VAL A 670 8.76 2.22 48.13
C VAL A 670 8.60 3.64 48.69
N ILE A 671 7.54 3.93 49.45
CA ILE A 671 7.34 5.25 50.08
C ILE A 671 8.44 5.54 51.11
N GLY A 672 8.78 4.55 51.93
CA GLY A 672 9.77 4.65 53.01
C GLY A 672 11.20 4.83 52.49
N GLU A 673 11.52 4.24 51.34
CA GLU A 673 12.84 4.26 50.71
C GLU A 673 12.86 4.99 49.35
N PHE A 674 11.91 5.89 49.09
CA PHE A 674 11.64 6.46 47.75
C PHE A 674 12.88 7.06 47.05
N ASN A 675 13.81 7.63 47.80
CA ASN A 675 15.05 8.18 47.25
C ASN A 675 15.89 7.14 46.49
N LEU A 676 15.79 5.85 46.84
CA LEU A 676 16.46 4.76 46.12
C LEU A 676 15.81 4.46 44.77
N PHE A 677 14.53 4.78 44.61
CA PHE A 677 13.73 4.46 43.43
C PHE A 677 13.66 5.62 42.43
N LYS A 678 14.07 6.83 42.82
CA LYS A 678 13.92 8.06 42.00
C LYS A 678 14.54 7.97 40.60
N ASN A 679 15.62 7.20 40.43
CA ASN A 679 16.29 7.04 39.13
C ASN A 679 15.66 5.95 38.25
N ASN A 680 14.78 5.11 38.83
CA ASN A 680 14.15 3.98 38.16
C ASN A 680 12.64 4.15 38.00
N LEU A 681 12.02 5.00 38.82
CA LEU A 681 10.63 5.43 38.69
C LEU A 681 10.62 6.87 38.22
N SER A 682 10.18 7.08 36.98
CA SER A 682 9.98 8.40 36.36
C SER A 682 8.72 9.10 36.87
N ILE A 683 8.50 9.10 38.20
CA ILE A 683 7.33 9.66 38.87
C ILE A 683 7.72 10.42 40.14
N GLU A 684 7.02 11.52 40.42
CA GLU A 684 7.22 12.25 41.67
C GLU A 684 6.67 11.48 42.88
N LYS A 685 7.30 11.69 44.05
CA LYS A 685 6.94 10.98 45.28
C LYS A 685 5.47 11.18 45.66
N ASP A 686 4.98 12.41 45.59
CA ASP A 686 3.61 12.74 46.00
C ASP A 686 2.59 12.11 45.04
N LEU A 687 2.89 12.09 43.74
CA LEU A 687 2.06 11.44 42.74
C LEU A 687 2.06 9.91 42.91
N PHE A 688 3.22 9.29 43.17
CA PHE A 688 3.30 7.86 43.49
C PHE A 688 2.46 7.51 44.73
N ILE A 689 2.56 8.31 45.80
CA ILE A 689 1.79 8.11 47.03
C ILE A 689 0.29 8.18 46.72
N ALA A 690 -0.15 9.20 45.98
CA ALA A 690 -1.54 9.35 45.59
C ALA A 690 -2.03 8.16 44.75
N ALA A 691 -1.26 7.77 43.74
CA ALA A 691 -1.62 6.69 42.83
C ALA A 691 -1.70 5.33 43.54
N ALA A 692 -0.65 4.97 44.29
CA ALA A 692 -0.59 3.69 44.99
C ALA A 692 -1.63 3.59 46.12
N ASN A 693 -1.96 4.70 46.80
CA ASN A 693 -3.03 4.72 47.79
C ASN A 693 -4.41 4.49 47.16
N ASN A 694 -4.70 5.13 46.03
CA ASN A 694 -5.98 4.95 45.35
C ASN A 694 -6.11 3.54 44.77
N ILE A 695 -5.09 3.01 44.09
CA ILE A 695 -5.09 1.63 43.59
C ILE A 695 -5.32 0.63 44.73
N ASN A 696 -4.65 0.81 45.87
CA ASN A 696 -4.85 -0.07 47.01
C ASN A 696 -6.24 0.11 47.65
N LYS A 697 -6.80 1.32 47.65
CA LYS A 697 -8.14 1.60 48.18
C LYS A 697 -9.20 0.81 47.41
N PHE A 698 -9.13 0.79 46.08
CA PHE A 698 -10.11 0.11 45.24
C PHE A 698 -9.93 -1.41 45.17
N ARG A 699 -9.07 -2.01 46.01
CA ARG A 699 -8.97 -3.47 46.18
C ARG A 699 -10.28 -4.15 46.57
N PHE A 700 -11.20 -3.47 47.24
CA PHE A 700 -12.49 -4.08 47.61
C PHE A 700 -13.35 -4.41 46.38
N VAL A 701 -13.13 -3.71 45.25
CA VAL A 701 -13.86 -3.96 43.99
C VAL A 701 -13.50 -5.36 43.48
N ASP A 702 -12.21 -5.71 43.48
CA ASP A 702 -11.75 -7.04 43.06
C ASP A 702 -11.90 -8.16 44.12
N ALA A 703 -11.71 -7.86 45.41
CA ALA A 703 -11.66 -8.88 46.46
C ALA A 703 -13.03 -9.21 47.07
N HIS A 704 -14.01 -8.32 46.92
CA HIS A 704 -15.33 -8.42 47.58
C HIS A 704 -16.51 -8.16 46.64
N ALA A 705 -16.29 -8.19 45.32
CA ALA A 705 -17.30 -7.88 44.30
C ALA A 705 -17.99 -6.51 44.54
N GLY A 706 -17.23 -5.52 44.99
CA GLY A 706 -17.74 -4.16 45.20
C GLY A 706 -18.09 -3.48 43.88
N THR A 707 -18.97 -2.47 43.94
CA THR A 707 -19.29 -1.63 42.78
C THR A 707 -18.42 -0.39 42.73
N ILE A 708 -18.07 0.04 41.52
CA ILE A 708 -17.35 1.30 41.26
C ILE A 708 -18.13 2.15 40.27
N SER A 709 -18.19 3.47 40.50
CA SER A 709 -18.80 4.40 39.55
C SER A 709 -17.84 4.73 38.40
N LYS A 710 -18.39 5.17 37.26
CA LYS A 710 -17.60 5.60 36.08
C LYS A 710 -16.61 6.73 36.43
N GLU A 711 -17.02 7.68 37.26
CA GLU A 711 -16.15 8.78 37.72
C GLU A 711 -15.01 8.30 38.61
N GLU A 712 -15.28 7.37 39.53
CA GLU A 712 -14.24 6.77 40.38
C GLU A 712 -13.28 5.92 39.56
N TYR A 713 -13.79 5.16 38.59
CA TYR A 713 -12.95 4.39 37.67
C TYR A 713 -12.08 5.30 36.81
N ASN A 714 -12.60 6.40 36.26
CA ASN A 714 -11.79 7.34 35.47
C ASN A 714 -10.63 7.92 36.30
N LYS A 715 -10.87 8.27 37.57
CA LYS A 715 -9.80 8.70 38.49
C LYS A 715 -8.79 7.58 38.75
N LEU A 716 -9.28 6.36 38.97
CA LEU A 716 -8.43 5.18 39.20
C LEU A 716 -7.60 4.82 37.96
N HIS A 717 -8.19 4.92 36.76
CA HIS A 717 -7.52 4.70 35.49
C HIS A 717 -6.35 5.66 35.32
N LEU A 718 -6.51 6.96 35.62
CA LEU A 718 -5.41 7.93 35.59
C LEU A 718 -4.26 7.50 36.52
N TYR A 719 -4.56 7.09 37.74
CA TYR A 719 -3.54 6.62 38.68
C TYR A 719 -2.83 5.34 38.23
N PHE A 720 -3.56 4.40 37.61
CA PHE A 720 -2.93 3.24 37.00
C PHE A 720 -2.02 3.66 35.84
N SER A 721 -2.47 4.54 34.95
CA SER A 721 -1.71 4.96 33.77
C SER A 721 -0.40 5.68 34.14
N GLU A 722 -0.42 6.51 35.19
CA GLU A 722 0.79 7.14 35.76
C GLU A 722 1.79 6.09 36.28
N LEU A 723 1.32 5.12 37.06
CA LEU A 723 2.17 4.07 37.63
C LEU A 723 2.69 3.09 36.58
N GLU A 724 1.88 2.73 35.60
CA GLU A 724 2.27 1.88 34.48
C GLU A 724 3.32 2.56 33.61
N THR A 725 3.16 3.86 33.33
CA THR A 725 4.18 4.64 32.61
C THR A 725 5.47 4.73 33.39
N ALA A 726 5.40 4.97 34.70
CA ALA A 726 6.57 5.03 35.58
C ALA A 726 7.33 3.69 35.71
N LEU A 727 6.64 2.57 35.48
CA LEU A 727 7.19 1.22 35.49
C LEU A 727 7.55 0.71 34.09
N GLU A 728 7.47 1.55 33.05
CA GLU A 728 7.68 1.18 31.64
C GLU A 728 6.75 0.04 31.16
N LEU A 729 5.61 -0.16 31.81
CA LEU A 729 4.63 -1.20 31.49
C LEU A 729 3.88 -0.95 30.18
N ASN A 730 3.85 0.31 29.73
CA ASN A 730 3.21 0.72 28.47
C ASN A 730 4.10 0.47 27.24
N GLU A 731 5.37 0.08 27.43
CA GLU A 731 6.27 -0.33 26.35
C GLU A 731 6.40 -1.85 26.31
N LEU A 732 5.39 -2.53 25.77
CA LEU A 732 5.47 -3.95 25.39
C LEU A 732 6.42 -4.19 24.18
N ASN A 733 7.39 -3.31 23.93
CA ASN A 733 8.34 -3.35 22.82
C ASN A 733 9.80 -3.48 23.29
N ARG A 734 10.08 -4.52 24.09
CA ARG A 734 11.42 -5.12 24.14
C ARG A 734 11.34 -6.59 23.76
N ILE A 735 11.00 -6.87 22.49
CA ILE A 735 11.48 -8.03 21.73
C ILE A 735 11.79 -7.57 20.32
#